data_AF-A0A925TNZ9-F1
#
_entry.id   AF-A0A925TNZ9-F1
#
_cell.length_a   1.000
_cell.length_b   1.000
_cell.length_c   1.000
_cell.angle_alpha   90.00
_cell.angle_beta   90.00
_cell.angle_gamma   90.00
#
_symmetry.space_group_name_H-M   'P 1'
#
loop_
_entity.id
_entity.type
_entity.pdbx_description
1 polymer ?
#
loop_
_entity_poly.entity_id
_entity_poly.type
_entity_poly.pdbx_seq_one_letter_code
_entity_poly.pdbx_strand_id
1 'polypeptide(L)'
;MADERNTTDKPLPKPLPKKRPDPRGKFKPVRETGNSPFGGFDNGGGSPAGGDDGFKRTFRLLIYGAVIIGAFILVSRLFPGPEQAEPEISYNEYRRLLTSDFIEECIIEKSQFGSSVMRGVLKKYEDLTLTNRTHKQTLTFRVKLPEADLALVNELTAKNIRVTINEPAIDWTQELIGFLPWVLIGVFYFTIMRRMNAQNGAAKNVFNFGRSRAKMVTEADTKVTFSDVAGADEAKGELEEIVEFLREPEKYQKLGGKIPRGVLLLGAPGTGKTLLAKAVAGEAGVPFFSMSGADFVEMFVGVGASRVRDLFEQAKRNAPCIIFIDEIDAVGRQRGAGLGGGHDEREQTLNQLLVEMDGFSTTENVILIAATNRPDVLDSALLRPGRFDRQVVVDKPDIKGREAILKIHTRNVPLGEDANLKTIAKGTPGFAGADLANLVNEATLLAARRSHENITNADLEDARDKVMMGAERKSAVISPKDKEVTSYHESGHVLVAKFTEGSDPVHKVTIIPRGRALGITSYLPEDKHTYTRKYLLAMITYALGGRAAEEIIYNEISTGAGNDIERATELARKMVCEWGMSDAMGPLSYGAKQQEVFLGRDMGRARDYSEDTAVAIDAEIKRIISECMQNARDILIKHTETLHRLAKILIEKETLSNEEIDRVIADDGNAVSPSAA
;
A
#
# COMPACT_ATOMS: atom_id res chain seq x y z
N MET A 1 69.94 -46.44 26.97
CA MET A 1 69.59 -47.20 25.77
C MET A 1 68.25 -46.64 25.32
N ALA A 2 68.23 -45.67 24.41
CA ALA A 2 68.47 -45.81 22.96
C ALA A 2 67.34 -46.63 22.30
N ASP A 3 66.68 -46.21 21.22
CA ASP A 3 66.57 -44.89 20.56
C ASP A 3 65.23 -44.88 19.75
N GLU A 4 64.79 -43.91 18.94
CA GLU A 4 65.46 -42.80 18.22
C GLU A 4 64.48 -41.59 18.10
N ARG A 5 64.70 -40.68 17.13
CA ARG A 5 63.74 -39.69 16.63
C ARG A 5 63.65 -39.83 15.10
N ASN A 6 62.48 -39.72 14.50
CA ASN A 6 62.40 -38.90 13.28
C ASN A 6 61.02 -38.32 12.95
N THR A 7 61.07 -37.15 12.31
CA THR A 7 59.95 -36.32 11.88
C THR A 7 59.26 -36.83 10.61
N THR A 8 57.99 -36.50 10.42
CA THR A 8 57.52 -35.97 9.11
C THR A 8 56.28 -35.10 9.29
N ASP A 9 56.48 -33.80 9.07
CA ASP A 9 55.41 -32.81 8.96
C ASP A 9 54.63 -33.01 7.66
N LYS A 10 53.28 -32.95 7.70
CA LYS A 10 52.44 -32.82 6.49
C LYS A 10 51.28 -31.86 6.74
N PRO A 11 51.06 -30.86 5.85
CA PRO A 11 50.18 -29.73 6.14
C PRO A 11 48.69 -30.06 5.96
N LEU A 12 47.86 -29.40 6.77
CA LEU A 12 46.41 -29.37 6.62
C LEU A 12 46.00 -28.77 5.26
N PRO A 13 44.94 -29.30 4.60
CA PRO A 13 44.51 -28.82 3.29
C PRO A 13 43.93 -27.40 3.36
N LYS A 14 44.33 -26.55 2.41
CA LYS A 14 43.83 -25.17 2.28
C LYS A 14 42.32 -25.15 2.00
N PRO A 15 41.54 -24.21 2.57
CA PRO A 15 40.13 -24.07 2.23
C PRO A 15 39.96 -23.61 0.77
N LEU A 16 39.05 -24.27 0.05
CA LEU A 16 38.70 -23.93 -1.33
C LEU A 16 38.02 -22.55 -1.41
N PRO A 17 38.26 -21.76 -2.48
CA PRO A 17 37.64 -20.45 -2.63
C PRO A 17 36.12 -20.56 -2.83
N LYS A 18 35.35 -19.80 -2.05
CA LYS A 18 33.89 -19.71 -2.19
C LYS A 18 33.53 -19.12 -3.57
N LYS A 19 33.02 -19.94 -4.48
CA LYS A 19 32.33 -19.47 -5.69
C LYS A 19 31.10 -18.64 -5.29
N ARG A 20 30.94 -17.47 -5.91
CA ARG A 20 29.68 -16.71 -5.86
C ARG A 20 28.57 -17.53 -6.56
N PRO A 21 27.33 -17.56 -6.05
CA PRO A 21 26.23 -18.23 -6.73
C PRO A 21 25.83 -17.50 -8.02
N ASP A 22 25.59 -18.27 -9.08
CA ASP A 22 25.01 -17.82 -10.35
C ASP A 22 23.51 -17.49 -10.15
N PRO A 23 22.99 -16.34 -10.61
CA PRO A 23 21.60 -15.96 -10.36
C PRO A 23 20.54 -16.74 -11.15
N ARG A 24 20.87 -17.75 -11.98
CA ARG A 24 19.91 -18.37 -12.93
C ARG A 24 19.97 -19.90 -13.03
N GLY A 25 19.75 -20.60 -11.91
CA GLY A 25 19.59 -22.07 -11.85
C GLY A 25 18.13 -22.54 -11.73
N LYS A 26 17.56 -23.14 -12.79
CA LYS A 26 16.21 -23.74 -12.75
C LYS A 26 16.23 -25.10 -12.05
N PHE A 27 15.45 -25.27 -10.99
CA PHE A 27 15.22 -26.59 -10.38
C PHE A 27 14.44 -27.52 -11.34
N LYS A 28 14.87 -28.79 -11.41
CA LYS A 28 14.06 -29.93 -11.89
C LYS A 28 13.78 -30.84 -10.68
N PRO A 29 12.54 -31.27 -10.43
CA PRO A 29 12.27 -32.25 -9.39
C PRO A 29 12.71 -33.66 -9.82
N VAL A 30 13.17 -34.44 -8.85
CA VAL A 30 13.55 -35.85 -8.98
C VAL A 30 12.29 -36.72 -9.04
N ARG A 31 12.33 -37.83 -9.79
CA ARG A 31 11.31 -38.89 -9.73
C ARG A 31 11.76 -39.95 -8.72
N GLU A 32 10.94 -40.22 -7.71
CA GLU A 32 11.10 -41.40 -6.87
C GLU A 32 10.29 -42.58 -7.43
N THR A 33 10.76 -43.80 -7.14
CA THR A 33 10.20 -45.06 -7.62
C THR A 33 10.15 -46.08 -6.49
N GLY A 34 8.99 -46.69 -6.26
CA GLY A 34 8.91 -48.08 -5.77
C GLY A 34 8.37 -48.32 -4.35
N ASN A 35 7.13 -48.82 -4.30
CA ASN A 35 6.56 -49.79 -3.36
C ASN A 35 6.75 -49.66 -1.83
N SER A 36 5.59 -49.58 -1.15
CA SER A 36 5.27 -50.49 -0.03
C SER A 36 3.82 -51.00 -0.20
N PRO A 37 3.50 -52.25 0.24
CA PRO A 37 2.14 -52.80 0.16
C PRO A 37 1.36 -52.61 1.47
N PHE A 38 0.02 -52.81 1.38
CA PHE A 38 -1.03 -52.85 2.42
C PHE A 38 -2.03 -51.68 2.46
N GLY A 39 -3.29 -51.99 2.14
CA GLY A 39 -4.42 -51.70 3.04
C GLY A 39 -5.19 -50.38 2.95
N GLY A 40 -6.13 -50.29 2.02
CA GLY A 40 -7.53 -49.97 2.39
C GLY A 40 -8.06 -48.51 2.33
N PHE A 41 -9.25 -48.41 1.73
CA PHE A 41 -10.30 -47.38 1.85
C PHE A 41 -10.21 -46.07 1.04
N ASP A 42 -11.25 -45.88 0.23
CA ASP A 42 -11.63 -44.64 -0.46
C ASP A 42 -12.00 -43.51 0.51
N ASN A 43 -11.69 -42.27 0.10
CA ASN A 43 -12.69 -41.21 0.13
C ASN A 43 -12.36 -40.10 -0.88
N GLY A 44 -13.38 -39.59 -1.57
CA GLY A 44 -13.22 -38.71 -2.74
C GLY A 44 -12.94 -37.24 -2.39
N GLY A 45 -12.16 -36.56 -3.25
CA GLY A 45 -11.80 -35.15 -3.07
C GLY A 45 -10.98 -34.57 -4.24
N GLY A 46 -11.43 -34.78 -5.48
CA GLY A 46 -10.68 -34.38 -6.68
C GLY A 46 -10.75 -32.88 -7.00
N SER A 47 -9.67 -32.14 -6.75
CA SER A 47 -9.49 -30.75 -7.21
C SER A 47 -9.29 -30.66 -8.74
N PRO A 48 -10.08 -29.86 -9.48
CA PRO A 48 -9.94 -29.75 -10.94
C PRO A 48 -8.82 -28.77 -11.35
N ALA A 49 -7.59 -29.28 -11.49
CA ALA A 49 -6.48 -28.54 -12.10
C ALA A 49 -6.37 -28.87 -13.60
N GLY A 50 -6.96 -28.03 -14.48
CA GLY A 50 -6.83 -28.23 -15.93
C GLY A 50 -7.61 -27.23 -16.78
N GLY A 51 -7.02 -26.07 -17.08
CA GLY A 51 -7.66 -25.05 -17.94
C GLY A 51 -6.76 -24.03 -18.65
N ASP A 52 -5.45 -24.01 -18.38
CA ASP A 52 -4.59 -22.85 -18.69
C ASP A 52 -3.72 -23.01 -19.97
N ASP A 53 -3.50 -24.23 -20.45
CA ASP A 53 -2.65 -24.49 -21.63
C ASP A 53 -3.28 -24.07 -22.97
N GLY A 54 -4.61 -24.05 -23.06
CA GLY A 54 -5.33 -23.62 -24.28
C GLY A 54 -5.14 -22.13 -24.57
N PHE A 55 -5.33 -21.29 -23.55
CA PHE A 55 -5.17 -19.84 -23.65
C PHE A 55 -3.71 -19.45 -23.96
N LYS A 56 -2.74 -20.06 -23.28
CA LYS A 56 -1.31 -19.84 -23.52
C LYS A 56 -0.83 -20.30 -24.91
N ARG A 57 -1.53 -21.20 -25.58
CA ARG A 57 -1.26 -21.59 -26.98
C ARG A 57 -1.90 -20.64 -28.00
N THR A 58 -3.15 -20.25 -27.80
CA THR A 58 -3.84 -19.29 -28.69
C THR A 58 -3.21 -17.91 -28.63
N PHE A 59 -2.83 -17.42 -27.46
CA PHE A 59 -2.12 -16.13 -27.30
C PHE A 59 -0.76 -16.11 -28.02
N ARG A 60 0.01 -17.21 -27.96
CA ARG A 60 1.26 -17.34 -28.72
C ARG A 60 1.05 -17.28 -30.24
N LEU A 61 0.00 -17.90 -30.76
CA LEU A 61 -0.33 -17.85 -32.19
C LEU A 61 -0.67 -16.42 -32.66
N LEU A 62 -1.37 -15.64 -31.84
CA LEU A 62 -1.64 -14.23 -32.14
C LEU A 62 -0.36 -13.37 -32.16
N ILE A 63 0.56 -13.59 -31.21
CA ILE A 63 1.87 -12.91 -31.21
C ILE A 63 2.67 -13.25 -32.47
N TYR A 64 2.73 -14.52 -32.88
CA TYR A 64 3.43 -14.90 -34.11
C TYR A 64 2.79 -14.26 -35.36
N GLY A 65 1.46 -14.19 -35.43
CA GLY A 65 0.75 -13.48 -36.51
C GLY A 65 1.12 -11.98 -36.57
N ALA A 66 1.11 -11.30 -35.42
CA ALA A 66 1.48 -9.89 -35.33
C ALA A 66 2.95 -9.64 -35.73
N VAL A 67 3.88 -10.51 -35.35
CA VAL A 67 5.30 -10.43 -35.74
C VAL A 67 5.48 -10.63 -37.25
N ILE A 68 4.76 -11.56 -37.87
CA ILE A 68 4.82 -11.78 -39.33
C ILE A 68 4.28 -10.55 -40.09
N ILE A 69 3.16 -9.97 -39.64
CA ILE A 69 2.61 -8.74 -40.24
C ILE A 69 3.60 -7.57 -40.08
N GLY A 70 4.20 -7.39 -38.89
CA GLY A 70 5.21 -6.37 -38.64
C GLY A 70 6.45 -6.53 -39.52
N ALA A 71 6.94 -7.77 -39.69
CA ALA A 71 8.06 -8.07 -40.57
C ALA A 71 7.74 -7.78 -42.05
N PHE A 72 6.52 -8.09 -42.52
CA PHE A 72 6.10 -7.77 -43.89
C PHE A 72 6.05 -6.26 -44.14
N ILE A 73 5.51 -5.47 -43.20
CA ILE A 73 5.47 -4.00 -43.27
C ILE A 73 6.89 -3.40 -43.25
N LEU A 74 7.83 -4.02 -42.50
CA LEU A 74 9.22 -3.59 -42.48
C LEU A 74 9.90 -3.85 -43.84
N VAL A 75 9.69 -5.02 -44.44
CA VAL A 75 10.26 -5.39 -45.74
C VAL A 75 9.68 -4.51 -46.86
N SER A 76 8.37 -4.25 -46.88
CA SER A 76 7.76 -3.40 -47.93
C SER A 76 8.22 -1.94 -47.85
N ARG A 77 8.66 -1.45 -46.69
CA ARG A 77 9.30 -0.12 -46.56
C ARG A 77 10.78 -0.11 -46.95
N LEU A 78 11.47 -1.25 -46.95
CA LEU A 78 12.89 -1.34 -47.29
C LEU A 78 13.16 -1.45 -48.80
N PHE A 79 12.15 -1.78 -49.60
CA PHE A 79 12.24 -1.87 -51.06
C PHE A 79 11.22 -0.96 -51.77
N PRO A 80 11.43 0.36 -51.82
CA PRO A 80 10.66 1.25 -52.69
C PRO A 80 10.93 0.92 -54.17
N GLY A 81 9.88 0.97 -55.00
CA GLY A 81 10.00 0.78 -56.44
C GLY A 81 10.80 1.90 -57.16
N PRO A 82 11.27 1.66 -58.39
CA PRO A 82 12.21 2.55 -59.08
C PRO A 82 11.56 3.77 -59.76
N GLU A 83 10.91 4.67 -59.01
CA GLU A 83 10.61 6.03 -59.48
C GLU A 83 11.82 6.97 -59.25
N GLN A 84 12.80 6.96 -60.16
CA GLN A 84 13.95 7.86 -60.07
C GLN A 84 13.69 9.25 -60.69
N ALA A 85 13.49 10.22 -59.80
CA ALA A 85 14.28 11.46 -59.75
C ALA A 85 14.33 12.41 -60.98
N GLU A 86 13.23 12.60 -61.71
CA GLU A 86 13.07 13.81 -62.54
C GLU A 86 12.61 15.02 -61.68
N PRO A 87 13.20 16.22 -61.87
CA PRO A 87 12.83 17.41 -61.11
C PRO A 87 11.44 17.94 -61.51
N GLU A 88 10.53 18.05 -60.53
CA GLU A 88 9.19 18.61 -60.75
C GLU A 88 9.19 20.15 -60.62
N ILE A 89 8.73 20.84 -61.67
CA ILE A 89 8.61 22.30 -61.73
C ILE A 89 7.14 22.76 -61.64
N SER A 90 6.95 24.02 -61.26
CA SER A 90 5.62 24.64 -61.23
C SER A 90 5.09 24.98 -62.63
N TYR A 91 3.77 25.05 -62.78
CA TYR A 91 3.11 25.46 -64.04
C TYR A 91 3.53 26.87 -64.50
N ASN A 92 3.81 27.79 -63.56
CA ASN A 92 4.28 29.14 -63.89
C ASN A 92 5.71 29.14 -64.46
N GLU A 93 6.58 28.27 -63.92
CA GLU A 93 7.95 28.11 -64.44
C GLU A 93 7.91 27.48 -65.84
N TYR A 94 7.02 26.50 -66.07
CA TYR A 94 6.75 25.96 -67.40
C TYR A 94 6.26 27.04 -68.38
N ARG A 95 5.31 27.90 -67.99
CA ARG A 95 4.87 29.05 -68.80
C ARG A 95 6.03 29.99 -69.15
N ARG A 96 7.01 30.21 -68.24
CA ARG A 96 8.23 30.98 -68.53
C ARG A 96 9.07 30.30 -69.61
N LEU A 97 9.39 29.02 -69.44
CA LEU A 97 10.19 28.22 -70.38
C LEU A 97 9.55 28.15 -71.78
N LEU A 98 8.23 28.02 -71.85
CA LEU A 98 7.45 28.03 -73.09
C LEU A 98 7.42 29.41 -73.77
N THR A 99 7.47 30.51 -73.00
CA THR A 99 7.52 31.87 -73.55
C THR A 99 8.90 32.17 -74.14
N SER A 100 9.97 31.71 -73.49
CA SER A 100 11.37 31.95 -73.89
C SER A 100 11.95 30.95 -74.91
N ASP A 101 11.14 30.01 -75.42
CA ASP A 101 11.52 28.99 -76.42
C ASP A 101 12.70 28.08 -76.01
N PHE A 102 12.80 27.71 -74.73
CA PHE A 102 13.88 26.84 -74.24
C PHE A 102 13.63 25.33 -74.37
N ILE A 103 12.41 24.91 -74.70
CA ILE A 103 12.00 23.49 -74.79
C ILE A 103 12.34 22.93 -76.18
N GLU A 104 12.91 21.73 -76.25
CA GLU A 104 13.25 21.03 -77.50
C GLU A 104 12.24 19.91 -77.82
N GLU A 105 12.00 19.04 -76.84
CA GLU A 105 11.07 17.90 -76.94
C GLU A 105 10.23 17.80 -75.67
N CYS A 106 9.01 17.27 -75.79
CA CYS A 106 8.22 16.88 -74.63
C CYS A 106 7.43 15.58 -74.84
N ILE A 107 7.29 14.83 -73.75
CA ILE A 107 6.51 13.60 -73.66
C ILE A 107 5.33 13.88 -72.73
N ILE A 108 4.10 13.66 -73.19
CA ILE A 108 2.88 13.80 -72.40
C ILE A 108 2.36 12.41 -72.03
N GLU A 109 2.41 12.10 -70.74
CA GLU A 109 1.82 10.91 -70.13
C GLU A 109 0.41 11.28 -69.63
N LYS A 110 -0.63 10.75 -70.27
CA LYS A 110 -2.02 10.95 -69.81
C LYS A 110 -2.31 10.05 -68.61
N SER A 111 -2.71 10.62 -67.48
CA SER A 111 -3.26 9.84 -66.36
C SER A 111 -4.73 9.54 -66.58
N GLN A 112 -5.20 8.39 -66.07
CA GLN A 112 -6.60 7.96 -66.19
C GLN A 112 -7.60 8.88 -65.45
N PHE A 113 -7.12 9.82 -64.64
CA PHE A 113 -7.92 10.77 -63.86
C PHE A 113 -7.89 12.21 -64.42
N GLY A 114 -7.68 12.38 -65.72
CA GLY A 114 -7.81 13.67 -66.44
C GLY A 114 -6.58 14.59 -66.40
N SER A 115 -5.83 14.58 -65.29
CA SER A 115 -4.54 15.30 -65.21
C SER A 115 -3.48 14.66 -66.10
N SER A 116 -2.74 15.47 -66.86
CA SER A 116 -1.63 14.99 -67.69
C SER A 116 -0.28 15.37 -67.09
N VAL A 117 0.70 14.48 -67.17
CA VAL A 117 2.08 14.76 -66.78
C VAL A 117 2.88 15.03 -68.06
N MET A 118 3.49 16.20 -68.18
CA MET A 118 4.45 16.47 -69.25
C MET A 118 5.87 16.38 -68.71
N ARG A 119 6.71 15.60 -69.38
CA ARG A 119 8.16 15.58 -69.22
C ARG A 119 8.75 16.37 -70.38
N GLY A 120 9.58 17.38 -70.12
CA GLY A 120 10.21 18.21 -71.14
C GLY A 120 11.73 18.10 -71.12
N VAL A 121 12.34 18.17 -72.29
CA VAL A 121 13.79 18.30 -72.50
C VAL A 121 14.07 19.71 -73.00
N LEU A 122 15.07 20.36 -72.42
CA LEU A 122 15.50 21.73 -72.74
C LEU A 122 16.69 21.73 -73.71
N LYS A 123 16.71 22.71 -74.61
CA LYS A 123 17.78 22.93 -75.60
C LYS A 123 19.16 23.20 -74.94
N LYS A 124 19.18 23.64 -73.68
CA LYS A 124 20.37 23.94 -72.87
C LYS A 124 20.08 23.72 -71.38
N TYR A 125 21.13 23.55 -70.57
CA TYR A 125 21.01 23.55 -69.11
C TYR A 125 20.53 24.92 -68.63
N GLU A 126 19.36 24.95 -68.00
CA GLU A 126 18.78 26.13 -67.35
C GLU A 126 18.57 25.86 -65.87
N ASP A 127 18.63 26.90 -65.04
CA ASP A 127 18.41 26.77 -63.60
C ASP A 127 16.91 26.87 -63.28
N LEU A 128 16.30 25.72 -62.97
CA LEU A 128 14.86 25.60 -62.83
C LEU A 128 14.42 25.73 -61.38
N THR A 129 13.40 26.57 -61.14
CA THR A 129 12.75 26.67 -59.84
C THR A 129 11.78 25.50 -59.67
N LEU A 130 12.16 24.54 -58.82
CA LEU A 130 11.36 23.37 -58.52
C LEU A 130 10.14 23.72 -57.67
N THR A 131 9.12 22.84 -57.64
CA THR A 131 7.86 23.07 -56.89
C THR A 131 8.08 23.27 -55.37
N ASN A 132 9.18 22.75 -54.82
CA ASN A 132 9.63 22.96 -53.43
C ASN A 132 10.49 24.24 -53.23
N ARG A 133 10.54 25.15 -54.23
CA ARG A 133 11.31 26.41 -54.25
C ARG A 133 12.85 26.28 -54.20
N THR A 134 13.40 25.09 -54.47
CA THR A 134 14.86 24.95 -54.68
C THR A 134 15.21 25.13 -56.15
N HIS A 135 16.35 25.75 -56.44
CA HIS A 135 16.89 25.88 -57.79
C HIS A 135 17.77 24.66 -58.15
N LYS A 136 17.61 24.13 -59.36
CA LYS A 136 18.43 23.03 -59.89
C LYS A 136 18.65 23.19 -61.39
N GLN A 137 19.91 23.28 -61.80
CA GLN A 137 20.29 23.13 -63.21
C GLN A 137 20.00 21.72 -63.71
N THR A 138 19.26 21.62 -64.81
CA THR A 138 18.84 20.35 -65.40
C THR A 138 18.54 20.54 -66.90
N LEU A 139 18.65 19.46 -67.68
CA LEU A 139 18.13 19.40 -69.05
C LEU A 139 16.69 18.88 -69.10
N THR A 140 16.26 18.09 -68.12
CA THR A 140 14.93 17.48 -68.09
C THR A 140 14.11 18.04 -66.93
N PHE A 141 12.79 18.16 -67.13
CA PHE A 141 11.83 18.58 -66.10
C PHE A 141 10.51 17.85 -66.23
N ARG A 142 9.78 17.73 -65.11
CA ARG A 142 8.41 17.19 -65.04
C ARG A 142 7.46 18.30 -64.62
N VAL A 143 6.31 18.43 -65.26
CA VAL A 143 5.24 19.36 -64.86
C VAL A 143 3.88 18.67 -64.93
N LYS A 144 3.01 18.94 -63.94
CA LYS A 144 1.63 18.48 -63.94
C LYS A 144 0.75 19.53 -64.62
N LEU A 145 0.06 19.11 -65.68
CA LEU A 145 -0.88 19.92 -66.45
C LEU A 145 -2.32 19.54 -66.05
N PRO A 146 -3.23 20.53 -65.88
CA PRO A 146 -4.62 20.25 -65.53
C PRO A 146 -5.32 19.34 -66.55
N GLU A 147 -5.09 19.58 -67.84
CA GLU A 147 -5.60 18.79 -68.95
C GLU A 147 -4.68 18.98 -70.17
N ALA A 148 -4.52 17.96 -71.01
CA ALA A 148 -3.72 18.03 -72.24
C ALA A 148 -4.65 18.11 -73.46
N ASP A 149 -5.17 19.31 -73.70
CA ASP A 149 -6.13 19.61 -74.77
C ASP A 149 -5.44 19.92 -76.10
N LEU A 150 -6.16 19.80 -77.22
CA LEU A 150 -5.66 20.04 -78.58
C LEU A 150 -5.06 21.44 -78.75
N ALA A 151 -5.60 22.45 -78.05
CA ALA A 151 -5.07 23.81 -78.07
C ALA A 151 -3.60 23.88 -77.59
N LEU A 152 -3.23 23.11 -76.57
CA LEU A 152 -1.87 23.07 -76.02
C LEU A 152 -0.91 22.34 -76.97
N VAL A 153 -1.35 21.23 -77.57
CA VAL A 153 -0.56 20.49 -78.57
C VAL A 153 -0.31 21.37 -79.80
N ASN A 154 -1.31 22.14 -80.23
CA ASN A 154 -1.17 23.09 -81.33
C ASN A 154 -0.21 24.26 -80.98
N GLU A 155 -0.26 24.81 -79.76
CA GLU A 155 0.69 25.85 -79.31
C GLU A 155 2.14 25.35 -79.29
N LEU A 156 2.36 24.12 -78.80
CA LEU A 156 3.68 23.47 -78.78
C LEU A 156 4.20 23.19 -80.21
N THR A 157 3.32 22.69 -81.08
CA THR A 157 3.67 22.38 -82.49
C THR A 157 3.96 23.66 -83.28
N ALA A 158 3.21 24.73 -83.06
CA ALA A 158 3.46 26.04 -83.67
C ALA A 158 4.81 26.67 -83.26
N LYS A 159 5.40 26.23 -82.14
CA LYS A 159 6.76 26.58 -81.71
C LYS A 159 7.83 25.54 -82.08
N ASN A 160 7.53 24.61 -82.98
CA ASN A 160 8.46 23.59 -83.48
C ASN A 160 9.00 22.59 -82.41
N ILE A 161 8.27 22.41 -81.29
CA ILE A 161 8.61 21.44 -80.25
C ILE A 161 8.11 20.05 -80.65
N ARG A 162 8.93 19.00 -80.51
CA ARG A 162 8.47 17.62 -80.77
C ARG A 162 7.64 17.11 -79.59
N VAL A 163 6.43 16.62 -79.87
CA VAL A 163 5.50 16.12 -78.85
C VAL A 163 5.22 14.63 -79.06
N THR A 164 5.49 13.81 -78.06
CA THR A 164 5.15 12.37 -78.02
C THR A 164 4.11 12.13 -76.93
N ILE A 165 3.09 11.30 -77.19
CA ILE A 165 2.05 10.97 -76.21
C ILE A 165 2.13 9.48 -75.88
N ASN A 166 2.29 9.15 -74.60
CA ASN A 166 2.34 7.78 -74.09
C ASN A 166 1.12 7.47 -73.22
N GLU A 167 0.55 6.29 -73.39
CA GLU A 167 -0.54 5.76 -72.55
C GLU A 167 0.02 4.76 -71.52
N PRO A 168 -0.44 4.79 -70.25
CA PRO A 168 0.11 3.95 -69.20
C PRO A 168 -0.37 2.49 -69.32
N ALA A 169 0.58 1.55 -69.49
CA ALA A 169 0.31 0.13 -69.37
C ALA A 169 0.09 -0.27 -67.90
N ILE A 170 -0.94 -1.08 -67.64
CA ILE A 170 -1.25 -1.59 -66.29
C ILE A 170 -0.36 -2.81 -66.03
N ASP A 171 0.42 -2.79 -64.95
CA ASP A 171 1.28 -3.91 -64.53
C ASP A 171 0.62 -4.72 -63.41
N TRP A 172 -0.04 -5.82 -63.78
CA TRP A 172 -0.91 -6.62 -62.90
C TRP A 172 -0.12 -7.39 -61.82
N THR A 173 1.22 -7.42 -61.93
CA THR A 173 2.09 -8.18 -61.03
C THR A 173 2.18 -7.60 -59.63
N GLN A 174 2.18 -6.27 -59.49
CA GLN A 174 2.28 -5.60 -58.19
C GLN A 174 1.00 -5.74 -57.36
N GLU A 175 -0.17 -5.59 -58.00
CA GLU A 175 -1.48 -5.74 -57.34
C GLU A 175 -1.65 -7.14 -56.74
N LEU A 176 -1.29 -8.20 -57.48
CA LEU A 176 -1.42 -9.58 -57.00
C LEU A 176 -0.57 -9.86 -55.74
N ILE A 177 0.62 -9.26 -55.66
CA ILE A 177 1.49 -9.33 -54.47
C ILE A 177 0.87 -8.52 -53.30
N GLY A 178 0.21 -7.41 -53.58
CA GLY A 178 -0.55 -6.61 -52.61
C GLY A 178 -1.74 -7.32 -51.97
N PHE A 179 -2.37 -8.28 -52.66
CA PHE A 179 -3.48 -9.08 -52.13
C PHE A 179 -3.04 -10.26 -51.23
N LEU A 180 -1.79 -10.71 -51.35
CA LEU A 180 -1.27 -11.90 -50.65
C LEU A 180 -1.37 -11.83 -49.11
N PRO A 181 -1.13 -10.68 -48.44
CA PRO A 181 -1.34 -10.52 -47.00
C PRO A 181 -2.80 -10.70 -46.55
N TRP A 182 -3.76 -10.20 -47.33
CA TRP A 182 -5.20 -10.31 -47.02
C TRP A 182 -5.68 -11.77 -47.07
N VAL A 183 -5.18 -12.54 -48.04
CA VAL A 183 -5.45 -13.98 -48.14
C VAL A 183 -4.90 -14.74 -46.93
N LEU A 184 -3.67 -14.43 -46.50
CA LEU A 184 -3.07 -15.05 -45.31
C LEU A 184 -3.85 -14.74 -44.03
N ILE A 185 -4.31 -13.49 -43.84
CA ILE A 185 -5.15 -13.09 -42.71
C ILE A 185 -6.49 -13.83 -42.75
N GLY A 186 -7.14 -13.92 -43.93
CA GLY A 186 -8.40 -14.64 -44.11
C GLY A 186 -8.30 -16.13 -43.77
N VAL A 187 -7.25 -16.82 -44.25
CA VAL A 187 -6.99 -18.23 -43.93
C VAL A 187 -6.72 -18.41 -42.43
N PHE A 188 -5.91 -17.54 -41.81
CA PHE A 188 -5.62 -17.59 -40.38
C PHE A 188 -6.90 -17.41 -39.54
N TYR A 189 -7.70 -16.39 -39.84
CA TYR A 189 -9.00 -16.13 -39.20
C TYR A 189 -9.95 -17.32 -39.32
N PHE A 190 -10.06 -17.91 -40.52
CA PHE A 190 -10.88 -19.11 -40.77
C PHE A 190 -10.42 -20.31 -39.92
N THR A 191 -9.11 -20.53 -39.77
CA THR A 191 -8.60 -21.62 -38.91
C THR A 191 -8.84 -21.39 -37.42
N ILE A 192 -8.88 -20.14 -36.95
CA ILE A 192 -9.26 -19.81 -35.56
C ILE A 192 -10.76 -20.01 -35.35
N MET A 193 -11.62 -19.47 -36.23
CA MET A 193 -13.07 -19.65 -36.13
C MET A 193 -13.48 -21.13 -36.14
N ARG A 194 -12.88 -21.94 -37.03
CA ARG A 194 -13.11 -23.38 -37.09
C ARG A 194 -12.64 -24.14 -35.82
N ARG A 195 -11.66 -23.62 -35.09
CA ARG A 195 -11.20 -24.18 -33.80
C ARG A 195 -12.02 -23.69 -32.60
N MET A 196 -12.49 -22.44 -32.60
CA MET A 196 -13.36 -21.91 -31.54
C MET A 196 -14.72 -22.62 -31.52
N ASN A 197 -15.34 -22.85 -32.68
CA ASN A 197 -16.62 -23.56 -32.76
C ASN A 197 -16.52 -25.07 -32.45
N ALA A 198 -15.32 -25.64 -32.45
CA ALA A 198 -15.10 -27.06 -32.11
C ALA A 198 -14.91 -27.32 -30.61
N GLN A 199 -14.84 -26.27 -29.76
CA GLN A 199 -14.57 -26.42 -28.33
C GLN A 199 -15.49 -25.50 -27.50
N ASN A 200 -16.69 -26.01 -27.18
CA ASN A 200 -17.77 -25.38 -26.41
C ASN A 200 -17.39 -25.02 -24.95
N GLY A 201 -16.41 -24.13 -24.76
CA GLY A 201 -15.94 -23.69 -23.45
C GLY A 201 -15.28 -22.30 -23.42
N ALA A 202 -14.61 -21.88 -24.49
CA ALA A 202 -13.86 -20.61 -24.49
C ALA A 202 -14.76 -19.36 -24.38
N ALA A 203 -15.93 -19.36 -25.02
CA ALA A 203 -16.86 -18.23 -24.99
C ALA A 203 -17.43 -17.95 -23.59
N LYS A 204 -17.54 -18.97 -22.73
CA LYS A 204 -18.16 -18.84 -21.39
C LYS A 204 -17.30 -18.04 -20.40
N ASN A 205 -15.99 -17.99 -20.61
CA ASN A 205 -15.04 -17.39 -19.67
C ASN A 205 -14.92 -15.87 -19.80
N VAL A 206 -15.26 -15.28 -20.97
CA VAL A 206 -15.23 -13.82 -21.16
C VAL A 206 -16.38 -13.14 -20.40
N PHE A 207 -17.55 -13.79 -20.33
CA PHE A 207 -18.72 -13.26 -19.61
C PHE A 207 -18.64 -13.37 -18.07
N ASN A 208 -17.67 -14.13 -17.53
CA ASN A 208 -17.53 -14.30 -16.07
C ASN A 208 -16.76 -13.15 -15.38
N PHE A 209 -16.29 -12.15 -16.12
CA PHE A 209 -15.46 -11.06 -15.58
C PHE A 209 -16.22 -10.08 -14.67
N GLY A 210 -17.54 -9.97 -14.85
CA GLY A 210 -18.41 -9.04 -14.12
C GLY A 210 -19.11 -9.62 -12.88
N ARG A 211 -18.90 -10.89 -12.54
CA ARG A 211 -19.47 -11.50 -11.33
C ARG A 211 -18.71 -11.05 -10.08
N SER A 212 -19.45 -10.84 -9.00
CA SER A 212 -18.94 -10.60 -7.66
C SER A 212 -18.10 -11.80 -7.20
N ARG A 213 -16.95 -11.51 -6.60
CA ARG A 213 -16.09 -12.48 -5.92
C ARG A 213 -16.43 -12.60 -4.42
N ALA A 214 -17.53 -12.00 -3.97
CA ALA A 214 -17.86 -11.92 -2.55
C ALA A 214 -17.94 -13.32 -1.93
N LYS A 215 -17.29 -13.49 -0.79
CA LYS A 215 -17.34 -14.75 -0.06
C LYS A 215 -18.65 -14.77 0.72
N MET A 216 -19.64 -15.48 0.20
CA MET A 216 -20.84 -15.83 0.94
C MET A 216 -20.44 -16.77 2.09
N VAL A 217 -20.72 -16.34 3.32
CA VAL A 217 -20.64 -17.17 4.52
C VAL A 217 -22.09 -17.46 4.91
N THR A 218 -22.47 -18.74 4.87
CA THR A 218 -23.82 -19.18 5.25
C THR A 218 -23.93 -19.26 6.77
N GLU A 219 -25.17 -19.32 7.28
CA GLU A 219 -25.50 -19.37 8.72
C GLU A 219 -24.74 -20.49 9.49
N ALA A 220 -24.38 -21.59 8.81
CA ALA A 220 -23.63 -22.69 9.40
C ALA A 220 -22.13 -22.39 9.64
N ASP A 221 -21.57 -21.39 8.95
CA ASP A 221 -20.16 -20.99 9.04
C ASP A 221 -19.94 -19.73 9.92
N THR A 222 -20.99 -18.96 10.24
CA THR A 222 -20.94 -17.79 11.15
C THR A 222 -20.87 -18.20 12.63
N LYS A 223 -19.78 -18.88 13.01
CA LYS A 223 -19.53 -19.34 14.39
C LYS A 223 -19.14 -18.25 15.41
N VAL A 224 -18.94 -17.01 14.96
CA VAL A 224 -18.48 -15.90 15.80
C VAL A 224 -19.69 -15.13 16.32
N THR A 225 -19.75 -14.90 17.63
CA THR A 225 -20.83 -14.15 18.31
C THR A 225 -20.29 -12.97 19.10
N PHE A 226 -21.14 -12.16 19.73
CA PHE A 226 -20.67 -11.07 20.61
C PHE A 226 -19.85 -11.56 21.83
N SER A 227 -19.89 -12.86 22.17
CA SER A 227 -19.06 -13.46 23.23
C SER A 227 -17.59 -13.71 22.85
N ASP A 228 -17.27 -13.55 21.56
CA ASP A 228 -15.93 -13.68 20.98
C ASP A 228 -15.28 -12.32 20.64
N VAL A 229 -16.00 -11.22 20.93
CA VAL A 229 -15.51 -9.84 20.82
C VAL A 229 -15.46 -9.23 22.22
N ALA A 230 -14.43 -8.46 22.54
CA ALA A 230 -14.31 -7.76 23.83
C ALA A 230 -13.63 -6.39 23.65
N GLY A 231 -13.81 -5.50 24.63
CA GLY A 231 -13.20 -4.16 24.62
C GLY A 231 -13.80 -3.21 23.58
N ALA A 232 -15.08 -3.39 23.24
CA ALA A 232 -15.84 -2.60 22.28
C ALA A 232 -17.33 -2.60 22.67
N ASP A 233 -17.62 -2.42 23.96
CA ASP A 233 -18.94 -2.72 24.52
C ASP A 233 -19.98 -1.63 24.19
N GLU A 234 -19.54 -0.38 24.01
CA GLU A 234 -20.33 0.72 23.45
C GLU A 234 -20.75 0.40 22.00
N ALA A 235 -19.79 -0.03 21.18
CA ALA A 235 -20.04 -0.40 19.79
C ALA A 235 -20.94 -1.64 19.66
N LYS A 236 -20.87 -2.59 20.59
CA LYS A 236 -21.83 -3.70 20.68
C LYS A 236 -23.23 -3.20 21.01
N GLY A 237 -23.39 -2.32 22.00
CA GLY A 237 -24.70 -1.79 22.38
C GLY A 237 -25.41 -1.07 21.23
N GLU A 238 -24.68 -0.28 20.44
CA GLU A 238 -25.23 0.33 19.22
C GLU A 238 -25.62 -0.67 18.12
N LEU A 239 -24.91 -1.81 18.04
CA LEU A 239 -25.17 -2.86 17.07
C LEU A 239 -26.20 -3.89 17.54
N GLU A 240 -26.53 -3.93 18.83
CA GLU A 240 -27.55 -4.80 19.40
C GLU A 240 -28.95 -4.45 18.87
N GLU A 241 -29.23 -3.15 18.65
CA GLU A 241 -30.43 -2.68 17.93
C GLU A 241 -30.54 -3.25 16.51
N ILE A 242 -29.39 -3.41 15.82
CA ILE A 242 -29.30 -3.95 14.46
C ILE A 242 -29.56 -5.46 14.46
N VAL A 243 -29.05 -6.17 15.47
CA VAL A 243 -29.31 -7.60 15.71
C VAL A 243 -30.79 -7.83 16.02
N GLU A 244 -31.38 -7.04 16.92
CA GLU A 244 -32.79 -7.18 17.30
C GLU A 244 -33.71 -6.94 16.09
N PHE A 245 -33.41 -5.93 15.26
CA PHE A 245 -34.15 -5.71 14.02
C PHE A 245 -34.04 -6.90 13.04
N LEU A 246 -32.85 -7.49 12.85
CA LEU A 246 -32.68 -8.63 11.94
C LEU A 246 -33.40 -9.89 12.44
N ARG A 247 -33.52 -10.07 13.76
CA ARG A 247 -34.31 -11.15 14.38
C ARG A 247 -35.82 -10.90 14.34
N GLU A 248 -36.28 -9.66 14.61
CA GLU A 248 -37.70 -9.29 14.74
C GLU A 248 -38.11 -8.06 13.89
N PRO A 249 -37.99 -8.09 12.55
CA PRO A 249 -38.20 -6.91 11.71
C PRO A 249 -39.63 -6.36 11.76
N GLU A 250 -40.64 -7.23 12.00
CA GLU A 250 -42.04 -6.82 12.13
C GLU A 250 -42.29 -5.83 13.27
N LYS A 251 -41.52 -5.94 14.37
CA LYS A 251 -41.69 -5.13 15.59
C LYS A 251 -41.48 -3.64 15.28
N TYR A 252 -40.46 -3.34 14.50
CA TYR A 252 -40.11 -1.99 14.06
C TYR A 252 -41.04 -1.48 12.94
N GLN A 253 -41.41 -2.35 12.00
CA GLN A 253 -42.33 -2.00 10.90
C GLN A 253 -43.73 -1.61 11.43
N LYS A 254 -44.26 -2.32 12.43
CA LYS A 254 -45.57 -2.02 13.06
C LYS A 254 -45.62 -0.64 13.74
N LEU A 255 -44.46 -0.13 14.19
CA LEU A 255 -44.32 1.19 14.81
C LEU A 255 -43.96 2.30 13.81
N GLY A 256 -43.84 1.99 12.51
CA GLY A 256 -43.41 2.94 11.49
C GLY A 256 -41.94 3.36 11.59
N GLY A 257 -41.12 2.59 12.30
CA GLY A 257 -39.69 2.85 12.45
C GLY A 257 -38.95 2.78 11.11
N LYS A 258 -38.11 3.78 10.84
CA LYS A 258 -37.20 3.77 9.69
C LYS A 258 -35.88 3.13 10.11
N ILE A 259 -35.52 2.04 9.45
CA ILE A 259 -34.33 1.25 9.74
C ILE A 259 -33.11 1.92 9.09
N PRO A 260 -31.96 2.01 9.78
CA PRO A 260 -30.71 2.48 9.17
C PRO A 260 -30.31 1.55 8.02
N ARG A 261 -30.09 2.11 6.84
CA ARG A 261 -29.71 1.30 5.65
C ARG A 261 -28.24 0.90 5.66
N GLY A 262 -27.42 1.69 6.35
CA GLY A 262 -25.98 1.54 6.34
C GLY A 262 -25.36 1.89 7.69
N VAL A 263 -24.56 0.96 8.22
CA VAL A 263 -23.73 1.18 9.41
C VAL A 263 -22.27 1.31 8.98
N LEU A 264 -21.62 2.40 9.35
CA LEU A 264 -20.20 2.63 9.10
C LEU A 264 -19.41 2.45 10.40
N LEU A 265 -18.58 1.40 10.44
CA LEU A 265 -17.65 1.12 11.53
C LEU A 265 -16.37 1.95 11.34
N LEU A 266 -16.14 2.88 12.26
CA LEU A 266 -14.98 3.77 12.29
C LEU A 266 -13.99 3.29 13.34
N GLY A 267 -12.69 3.46 13.11
CA GLY A 267 -11.67 3.21 14.16
C GLY A 267 -10.32 2.82 13.60
N ALA A 268 -9.31 2.69 14.47
CA ALA A 268 -7.96 2.30 14.09
C ALA A 268 -7.91 0.90 13.43
N PRO A 269 -6.88 0.59 12.62
CA PRO A 269 -6.66 -0.78 12.15
C PRO A 269 -6.48 -1.73 13.34
N GLY A 270 -6.93 -2.98 13.20
CA GLY A 270 -6.78 -4.01 14.23
C GLY A 270 -7.75 -3.94 15.42
N THR A 271 -8.66 -2.96 15.50
CA THR A 271 -9.69 -2.88 16.58
C THR A 271 -10.83 -3.90 16.44
N GLY A 272 -10.79 -4.77 15.43
CA GLY A 272 -11.76 -5.87 15.29
C GLY A 272 -13.04 -5.54 14.53
N LYS A 273 -13.12 -4.42 13.79
CA LYS A 273 -14.29 -4.05 12.96
C LYS A 273 -14.87 -5.21 12.13
N THR A 274 -14.02 -5.93 11.40
CA THR A 274 -14.38 -7.11 10.59
C THR A 274 -14.86 -8.31 11.42
N LEU A 275 -14.40 -8.43 12.67
CA LEU A 275 -14.84 -9.47 13.61
C LEU A 275 -16.19 -9.09 14.22
N LEU A 276 -16.37 -7.82 14.59
CA LEU A 276 -17.61 -7.26 15.11
C LEU A 276 -18.75 -7.38 14.08
N ALA A 277 -18.52 -7.04 12.81
CA ALA A 277 -19.52 -7.21 11.75
C ALA A 277 -19.93 -8.69 11.54
N LYS A 278 -19.00 -9.65 11.70
CA LYS A 278 -19.31 -11.08 11.70
C LYS A 278 -20.09 -11.51 12.93
N ALA A 279 -19.77 -10.94 14.09
CA ALA A 279 -20.47 -11.19 15.34
C ALA A 279 -21.94 -10.72 15.28
N VAL A 280 -22.22 -9.56 14.65
CA VAL A 280 -23.59 -9.11 14.37
C VAL A 280 -24.35 -10.13 13.54
N ALA A 281 -23.74 -10.70 12.49
CA ALA A 281 -24.38 -11.71 11.65
C ALA A 281 -24.61 -13.04 12.37
N GLY A 282 -23.62 -13.50 13.15
CA GLY A 282 -23.74 -14.73 13.96
C GLY A 282 -24.75 -14.60 15.09
N GLU A 283 -24.85 -13.43 15.71
CA GLU A 283 -25.89 -13.15 16.72
C GLU A 283 -27.27 -13.05 16.06
N ALA A 284 -27.42 -12.30 14.96
CA ALA A 284 -28.68 -12.21 14.23
C ALA A 284 -29.12 -13.54 13.60
N GLY A 285 -28.18 -14.47 13.34
CA GLY A 285 -28.44 -15.75 12.69
C GLY A 285 -28.73 -15.64 11.19
N VAL A 286 -28.10 -14.67 10.50
CA VAL A 286 -28.38 -14.36 9.08
C VAL A 286 -27.14 -14.55 8.19
N PRO A 287 -27.30 -14.77 6.87
CA PRO A 287 -26.19 -14.87 5.93
C PRO A 287 -25.31 -13.61 5.90
N PHE A 288 -24.00 -13.82 5.74
CA PHE A 288 -22.98 -12.77 5.74
C PHE A 288 -22.18 -12.75 4.43
N PHE A 289 -22.30 -11.67 3.66
CA PHE A 289 -21.57 -11.46 2.41
C PHE A 289 -20.37 -10.55 2.65
N SER A 290 -19.15 -11.05 2.48
CA SER A 290 -17.92 -10.25 2.71
C SER A 290 -17.20 -9.93 1.39
N MET A 291 -16.80 -8.67 1.23
CA MET A 291 -15.94 -8.17 0.13
C MET A 291 -15.01 -7.05 0.63
N SER A 292 -13.82 -6.90 0.04
CA SER A 292 -12.97 -5.72 0.29
C SER A 292 -13.33 -4.59 -0.67
N GLY A 293 -13.25 -3.35 -0.21
CA GLY A 293 -13.32 -2.13 -1.03
C GLY A 293 -12.32 -2.16 -2.18
N ALA A 294 -11.14 -2.76 -1.96
CA ALA A 294 -10.13 -2.93 -2.99
C ALA A 294 -10.55 -3.92 -4.11
N ASP A 295 -11.41 -4.91 -3.83
CA ASP A 295 -11.91 -5.87 -4.84
C ASP A 295 -12.81 -5.21 -5.89
N PHE A 296 -13.31 -3.99 -5.63
CA PHE A 296 -14.09 -3.24 -6.60
C PHE A 296 -13.24 -2.35 -7.52
N VAL A 297 -11.95 -2.11 -7.19
CA VAL A 297 -11.05 -1.24 -7.97
C VAL A 297 -10.23 -2.08 -8.93
N GLU A 298 -10.56 -2.04 -10.22
CA GLU A 298 -9.93 -2.86 -11.27
C GLU A 298 -9.38 -2.00 -12.42
N MET A 299 -8.48 -2.56 -13.23
CA MET A 299 -7.91 -1.85 -14.39
C MET A 299 -8.91 -1.59 -15.54
N PHE A 300 -10.13 -2.13 -15.44
CA PHE A 300 -11.14 -2.09 -16.49
C PHE A 300 -12.37 -1.32 -16.01
N VAL A 301 -12.63 -0.17 -16.66
CA VAL A 301 -13.79 0.69 -16.40
C VAL A 301 -15.09 -0.12 -16.46
N GLY A 302 -15.96 0.08 -15.46
CA GLY A 302 -17.26 -0.59 -15.35
C GLY A 302 -17.27 -1.98 -14.71
N VAL A 303 -16.11 -2.62 -14.50
CA VAL A 303 -16.06 -3.94 -13.83
C VAL A 303 -16.46 -3.83 -12.36
N GLY A 304 -15.94 -2.84 -11.62
CA GLY A 304 -16.33 -2.58 -10.23
C GLY A 304 -17.84 -2.36 -10.06
N ALA A 305 -18.42 -1.46 -10.87
CA ALA A 305 -19.86 -1.23 -10.91
C ALA A 305 -20.68 -2.51 -11.22
N SER A 306 -20.21 -3.41 -12.09
CA SER A 306 -20.87 -4.71 -12.32
C SER A 306 -20.85 -5.61 -11.07
N ARG A 307 -19.72 -5.65 -10.34
CA ARG A 307 -19.59 -6.42 -9.10
C ARG A 307 -20.50 -5.89 -7.98
N VAL A 308 -20.66 -4.57 -7.88
CA VAL A 308 -21.61 -3.93 -6.95
C VAL A 308 -23.04 -4.41 -7.24
N ARG A 309 -23.49 -4.38 -8.50
CA ARG A 309 -24.85 -4.86 -8.86
C ARG A 309 -25.07 -6.33 -8.51
N ASP A 310 -24.13 -7.21 -8.89
CA ASP A 310 -24.24 -8.66 -8.63
C ASP A 310 -24.20 -8.98 -7.12
N LEU A 311 -23.38 -8.26 -6.33
CA LEU A 311 -23.39 -8.37 -4.87
C LEU A 311 -24.76 -8.02 -4.27
N PHE A 312 -25.35 -6.91 -4.70
CA PHE A 312 -26.65 -6.45 -4.17
C PHE A 312 -27.80 -7.33 -4.67
N GLU A 313 -27.76 -7.84 -5.91
CA GLU A 313 -28.74 -8.80 -6.41
C GLU A 313 -28.67 -10.14 -5.64
N GLN A 314 -27.47 -10.63 -5.33
CA GLN A 314 -27.29 -11.83 -4.50
C GLN A 314 -27.79 -11.61 -3.07
N ALA A 315 -27.53 -10.46 -2.46
CA ALA A 315 -28.03 -10.12 -1.13
C ALA A 315 -29.57 -10.10 -1.09
N LYS A 316 -30.21 -9.39 -2.05
CA LYS A 316 -31.68 -9.33 -2.18
C LYS A 316 -32.34 -10.70 -2.29
N ARG A 317 -31.69 -11.67 -2.94
CA ARG A 317 -32.17 -13.06 -3.07
C ARG A 317 -32.03 -13.91 -1.80
N ASN A 318 -31.21 -13.46 -0.83
CA ASN A 318 -30.92 -14.17 0.42
C ASN A 318 -31.30 -13.31 1.65
N ALA A 319 -32.23 -12.37 1.50
CA ALA A 319 -32.70 -11.53 2.61
C ALA A 319 -33.54 -12.34 3.62
N PRO A 320 -33.46 -12.05 4.93
CA PRO A 320 -32.64 -11.03 5.57
C PRO A 320 -31.15 -11.40 5.58
N CYS A 321 -30.25 -10.44 5.31
CA CYS A 321 -28.80 -10.68 5.31
C CYS A 321 -27.98 -9.41 5.53
N ILE A 322 -26.68 -9.61 5.81
CA ILE A 322 -25.70 -8.53 5.97
C ILE A 322 -24.72 -8.55 4.80
N ILE A 323 -24.53 -7.39 4.16
CA ILE A 323 -23.39 -7.13 3.28
C ILE A 323 -22.32 -6.41 4.10
N PHE A 324 -21.09 -6.93 4.11
CA PHE A 324 -19.94 -6.28 4.73
C PHE A 324 -18.89 -5.87 3.68
N ILE A 325 -18.56 -4.57 3.66
CA ILE A 325 -17.48 -4.00 2.84
C ILE A 325 -16.36 -3.49 3.75
N ASP A 326 -15.23 -4.19 3.77
CA ASP A 326 -14.01 -3.71 4.45
C ASP A 326 -13.31 -2.65 3.60
N GLU A 327 -12.47 -1.79 4.21
CA GLU A 327 -11.69 -0.75 3.50
C GLU A 327 -12.50 0.08 2.48
N ILE A 328 -13.69 0.54 2.87
CA ILE A 328 -14.61 1.28 1.96
C ILE A 328 -13.95 2.55 1.37
N ASP A 329 -12.93 3.11 2.03
CA ASP A 329 -12.12 4.24 1.54
C ASP A 329 -11.31 3.94 0.26
N ALA A 330 -11.19 2.67 -0.17
CA ALA A 330 -10.65 2.33 -1.48
C ALA A 330 -11.52 2.85 -2.65
N VAL A 331 -12.85 2.77 -2.52
CA VAL A 331 -13.84 3.24 -3.50
C VAL A 331 -14.49 4.56 -3.11
N GLY A 332 -14.69 4.79 -1.82
CA GLY A 332 -15.43 5.92 -1.26
C GLY A 332 -14.63 7.20 -1.09
N ARG A 333 -13.42 7.30 -1.64
CA ARG A 333 -12.52 8.45 -1.43
C ARG A 333 -13.03 9.71 -2.14
N GLN A 334 -12.99 10.85 -1.46
CA GLN A 334 -13.27 12.17 -2.05
C GLN A 334 -12.43 12.46 -3.28
N ARG A 335 -13.05 13.18 -4.22
CA ARG A 335 -12.43 13.69 -5.45
C ARG A 335 -11.19 14.52 -5.15
N GLY A 336 -10.02 13.97 -5.44
CA GLY A 336 -8.79 14.74 -5.61
C GLY A 336 -8.67 15.28 -7.03
N ALA A 337 -8.02 16.44 -7.22
CA ALA A 337 -7.71 16.99 -8.54
C ALA A 337 -6.53 16.24 -9.21
N GLY A 338 -6.68 14.93 -9.40
CA GLY A 338 -5.68 14.08 -10.03
C GLY A 338 -5.68 14.25 -11.54
N LEU A 339 -4.60 14.84 -12.09
CA LEU A 339 -4.30 14.83 -13.53
C LEU A 339 -3.93 13.41 -14.00
N GLY A 340 -4.92 12.54 -14.14
CA GLY A 340 -4.75 11.17 -14.64
C GLY A 340 -6.05 10.37 -14.58
N GLY A 341 -6.40 9.68 -15.68
CA GLY A 341 -7.66 8.96 -15.89
C GLY A 341 -7.87 7.68 -15.06
N GLY A 342 -7.39 7.63 -13.81
CA GLY A 342 -7.71 6.60 -12.83
C GLY A 342 -8.92 6.94 -11.95
N HIS A 343 -9.53 8.12 -12.14
CA HIS A 343 -10.69 8.58 -11.39
C HIS A 343 -12.00 7.94 -11.88
N ASP A 344 -12.18 7.81 -13.19
CA ASP A 344 -13.46 7.44 -13.82
C ASP A 344 -14.02 6.09 -13.33
N GLU A 345 -13.15 5.09 -13.12
CA GLU A 345 -13.54 3.76 -12.67
C GLU A 345 -14.02 3.76 -11.21
N ARG A 346 -13.29 4.43 -10.31
CA ARG A 346 -13.66 4.56 -8.91
C ARG A 346 -14.94 5.38 -8.74
N GLU A 347 -15.07 6.48 -9.48
CA GLU A 347 -16.29 7.29 -9.46
C GLU A 347 -17.50 6.52 -10.01
N GLN A 348 -17.34 5.74 -11.08
CA GLN A 348 -18.43 4.91 -11.60
C GLN A 348 -18.88 3.84 -10.59
N THR A 349 -17.92 3.16 -9.96
CA THR A 349 -18.15 2.15 -8.93
C THR A 349 -18.82 2.75 -7.69
N LEU A 350 -18.32 3.90 -7.20
CA LEU A 350 -18.93 4.65 -6.08
C LEU A 350 -20.36 5.08 -6.40
N ASN A 351 -20.59 5.69 -7.56
CA ASN A 351 -21.94 6.09 -7.98
C ASN A 351 -22.89 4.90 -8.10
N GLN A 352 -22.42 3.73 -8.56
CA GLN A 352 -23.25 2.52 -8.58
C GLN A 352 -23.61 2.06 -7.16
N LEU A 353 -22.66 2.11 -6.21
CA LEU A 353 -22.94 1.78 -4.81
C LEU A 353 -24.00 2.71 -4.21
N LEU A 354 -23.89 4.02 -4.48
CA LEU A 354 -24.90 5.00 -4.05
C LEU A 354 -26.28 4.72 -4.67
N VAL A 355 -26.35 4.36 -5.95
CA VAL A 355 -27.60 4.01 -6.64
C VAL A 355 -28.25 2.76 -6.05
N GLU A 356 -27.47 1.70 -5.74
CA GLU A 356 -28.03 0.51 -5.11
C GLU A 356 -28.49 0.76 -3.66
N MET A 357 -27.76 1.58 -2.89
CA MET A 357 -28.13 1.96 -1.52
C MET A 357 -29.41 2.81 -1.47
N ASP A 358 -29.54 3.79 -2.37
CA ASP A 358 -30.75 4.59 -2.51
C ASP A 358 -31.93 3.73 -3.03
N GLY A 359 -31.63 2.77 -3.93
CA GLY A 359 -32.60 1.91 -4.61
C GLY A 359 -33.25 0.81 -3.77
N PHE A 360 -32.80 0.56 -2.53
CA PHE A 360 -33.48 -0.35 -1.62
C PHE A 360 -34.87 0.17 -1.19
N SER A 361 -35.84 -0.72 -1.05
CA SER A 361 -37.03 -0.48 -0.21
C SER A 361 -36.74 -0.84 1.26
N THR A 362 -37.41 -0.19 2.22
CA THR A 362 -37.30 -0.56 3.66
C THR A 362 -37.87 -1.95 3.97
N THR A 363 -38.50 -2.59 2.99
CA THR A 363 -39.07 -3.95 3.05
C THR A 363 -38.07 -5.05 2.68
N GLU A 364 -36.90 -4.74 2.12
CA GLU A 364 -35.95 -5.75 1.63
C GLU A 364 -35.05 -6.38 2.71
N ASN A 365 -35.10 -5.91 3.97
CA ASN A 365 -34.37 -6.49 5.13
C ASN A 365 -32.86 -6.80 4.90
N VAL A 366 -32.19 -6.06 4.01
CA VAL A 366 -30.74 -6.12 3.79
C VAL A 366 -30.09 -4.96 4.53
N ILE A 367 -28.99 -5.22 5.25
CA ILE A 367 -28.21 -4.19 5.94
C ILE A 367 -26.80 -4.14 5.37
N LEU A 368 -26.33 -2.94 5.02
CA LEU A 368 -24.96 -2.71 4.62
C LEU A 368 -24.12 -2.29 5.83
N ILE A 369 -23.07 -3.05 6.15
CA ILE A 369 -22.05 -2.65 7.12
C ILE A 369 -20.76 -2.36 6.34
N ALA A 370 -20.16 -1.20 6.57
CA ALA A 370 -18.85 -0.88 6.00
C ALA A 370 -17.84 -0.60 7.11
N ALA A 371 -16.55 -0.85 6.85
CA ALA A 371 -15.47 -0.48 7.75
C ALA A 371 -14.46 0.42 7.05
N THR A 372 -13.96 1.42 7.78
CA THR A 372 -12.80 2.22 7.34
C THR A 372 -11.85 2.50 8.52
N ASN A 373 -10.59 2.74 8.18
CA ASN A 373 -9.60 3.31 9.09
C ASN A 373 -9.49 4.84 8.93
N ARG A 374 -10.18 5.44 7.95
CA ARG A 374 -10.01 6.81 7.46
C ARG A 374 -11.35 7.49 7.13
N PRO A 375 -12.19 7.85 8.12
CA PRO A 375 -13.42 8.62 7.88
C PRO A 375 -13.17 9.97 7.19
N ASP A 376 -11.99 10.56 7.41
CA ASP A 376 -11.56 11.86 6.88
C ASP A 376 -11.54 11.93 5.35
N VAL A 377 -11.20 10.83 4.67
CA VAL A 377 -11.08 10.80 3.21
C VAL A 377 -12.37 10.40 2.50
N LEU A 378 -13.43 10.01 3.22
CA LEU A 378 -14.67 9.51 2.62
C LEU A 378 -15.52 10.62 2.00
N ASP A 379 -16.18 10.31 0.88
CA ASP A 379 -17.12 11.22 0.25
C ASP A 379 -18.32 11.47 1.16
N SER A 380 -18.58 12.75 1.43
CA SER A 380 -19.77 13.25 2.13
C SER A 380 -21.09 12.68 1.60
N ALA A 381 -21.13 12.24 0.33
CA ALA A 381 -22.27 11.58 -0.28
C ALA A 381 -22.61 10.24 0.37
N LEU A 382 -21.63 9.48 0.86
CA LEU A 382 -21.83 8.20 1.55
C LEU A 382 -22.46 8.39 2.94
N LEU A 383 -22.13 9.50 3.60
CA LEU A 383 -22.55 9.84 4.97
C LEU A 383 -23.91 10.56 5.05
N ARG A 384 -24.67 10.62 3.95
CA ARG A 384 -25.99 11.27 3.93
C ARG A 384 -27.07 10.34 4.52
N PRO A 385 -28.11 10.88 5.17
CA PRO A 385 -29.24 10.09 5.67
C PRO A 385 -29.85 9.21 4.58
N GLY A 386 -30.15 7.94 4.92
CA GLY A 386 -30.58 6.92 3.95
C GLY A 386 -29.43 6.21 3.24
N ARG A 387 -28.16 6.45 3.62
CA ARG A 387 -26.99 5.71 3.14
C ARG A 387 -26.25 5.11 4.34
N PHE A 388 -25.04 5.57 4.68
CA PHE A 388 -24.44 5.29 5.98
C PHE A 388 -24.96 6.28 7.01
N ASP A 389 -26.19 6.02 7.47
CA ASP A 389 -26.92 6.86 8.41
C ASP A 389 -26.55 6.60 9.87
N ARG A 390 -25.99 5.43 10.21
CA ARG A 390 -25.36 5.18 11.51
C ARG A 390 -23.84 5.08 11.39
N GLN A 391 -23.12 5.76 12.28
CA GLN A 391 -21.67 5.70 12.38
C GLN A 391 -21.32 5.22 13.79
N VAL A 392 -20.70 4.04 13.89
CA VAL A 392 -20.33 3.42 15.16
C VAL A 392 -18.82 3.47 15.29
N VAL A 393 -18.33 4.07 16.38
CA VAL A 393 -16.89 4.18 16.64
C VAL A 393 -16.43 2.92 17.40
N VAL A 394 -15.43 2.25 16.85
CA VAL A 394 -14.76 1.07 17.40
C VAL A 394 -13.37 1.50 17.83
N ASP A 395 -13.31 2.09 19.01
CA ASP A 395 -12.10 2.63 19.63
C ASP A 395 -11.08 1.54 20.00
N LYS A 396 -9.92 1.98 20.50
CA LYS A 396 -8.93 1.08 21.09
C LYS A 396 -9.39 0.62 22.48
N PRO A 397 -9.19 -0.66 22.85
CA PRO A 397 -9.64 -1.19 24.13
C PRO A 397 -8.91 -0.56 25.34
N ASP A 398 -9.66 -0.31 26.41
CA ASP A 398 -9.16 0.06 27.74
C ASP A 398 -8.44 -1.12 28.44
N ILE A 399 -7.84 -0.91 29.62
CA ILE A 399 -7.18 -1.99 30.38
C ILE A 399 -8.09 -3.22 30.54
N LYS A 400 -9.39 -3.05 30.83
CA LYS A 400 -10.31 -4.20 31.01
C LYS A 400 -10.60 -4.89 29.70
N GLY A 401 -10.83 -4.13 28.63
CA GLY A 401 -10.99 -4.62 27.27
C GLY A 401 -9.75 -5.39 26.80
N ARG A 402 -8.54 -4.88 27.06
CA ARG A 402 -7.27 -5.56 26.76
C ARG A 402 -7.14 -6.87 27.54
N GLU A 403 -7.48 -6.88 28.84
CA GLU A 403 -7.51 -8.10 29.66
C GLU A 403 -8.53 -9.12 29.12
N ALA A 404 -9.72 -8.69 28.71
CA ALA A 404 -10.76 -9.54 28.16
C ALA A 404 -10.40 -10.10 26.76
N ILE A 405 -9.77 -9.30 25.89
CA ILE A 405 -9.25 -9.75 24.60
C ILE A 405 -8.13 -10.78 24.80
N LEU A 406 -7.19 -10.53 25.72
CA LEU A 406 -6.14 -11.51 26.08
C LEU A 406 -6.77 -12.81 26.61
N LYS A 407 -7.80 -12.74 27.44
CA LYS A 407 -8.56 -13.92 27.90
C LYS A 407 -9.21 -14.70 26.76
N ILE A 408 -9.77 -14.03 25.75
CA ILE A 408 -10.34 -14.70 24.56
C ILE A 408 -9.25 -15.43 23.77
N HIS A 409 -8.12 -14.76 23.47
CA HIS A 409 -7.04 -15.36 22.68
C HIS A 409 -6.25 -16.45 23.43
N THR A 410 -6.31 -16.48 24.77
CA THR A 410 -5.67 -17.52 25.58
C THR A 410 -6.58 -18.71 25.92
N ARG A 411 -7.89 -18.70 25.59
CA ARG A 411 -8.82 -19.83 25.86
C ARG A 411 -8.32 -21.20 25.39
N ASN A 412 -7.59 -21.22 24.26
CA ASN A 412 -7.10 -22.44 23.61
C ASN A 412 -5.58 -22.64 23.78
N VAL A 413 -4.96 -21.96 24.74
CA VAL A 413 -3.50 -21.89 24.90
C VAL A 413 -3.13 -22.28 26.35
N PRO A 414 -2.19 -23.21 26.58
CA PRO A 414 -1.80 -23.61 27.93
C PRO A 414 -1.03 -22.47 28.61
N LEU A 415 -1.63 -21.84 29.62
CA LEU A 415 -1.00 -20.83 30.46
C LEU A 415 -0.41 -21.47 31.73
N GLY A 416 0.75 -20.98 32.18
CA GLY A 416 1.29 -21.30 33.50
C GLY A 416 0.53 -20.61 34.63
N GLU A 417 0.65 -21.13 35.86
CA GLU A 417 0.02 -20.55 37.05
C GLU A 417 0.55 -19.14 37.38
N ASP A 418 1.72 -18.78 36.86
CA ASP A 418 2.37 -17.48 37.02
C ASP A 418 1.84 -16.40 36.04
N ALA A 419 1.12 -16.79 34.98
CA ALA A 419 0.74 -15.91 33.88
C ALA A 419 -0.30 -14.84 34.28
N ASN A 420 0.14 -13.58 34.43
CA ASN A 420 -0.72 -12.49 34.87
C ASN A 420 -1.16 -11.58 33.71
N LEU A 421 -2.27 -11.96 33.05
CA LEU A 421 -2.84 -11.20 31.92
C LEU A 421 -3.21 -9.74 32.27
N LYS A 422 -3.51 -9.43 33.54
CA LYS A 422 -3.84 -8.07 33.98
C LYS A 422 -2.60 -7.15 33.97
N THR A 423 -1.44 -7.67 34.36
CA THR A 423 -0.16 -6.94 34.24
C THR A 423 0.21 -6.73 32.78
N ILE A 424 0.03 -7.73 31.92
CA ILE A 424 0.25 -7.60 30.48
C ILE A 424 -0.71 -6.57 29.84
N ALA A 425 -1.98 -6.53 30.25
CA ALA A 425 -2.96 -5.54 29.79
C ALA A 425 -2.60 -4.10 30.20
N LYS A 426 -2.08 -3.89 31.41
CA LYS A 426 -1.50 -2.60 31.83
C LYS A 426 -0.26 -2.23 31.02
N GLY A 427 0.65 -3.18 30.79
CA GLY A 427 1.89 -2.99 30.03
C GLY A 427 1.72 -2.85 28.51
N THR A 428 0.50 -2.96 27.97
CA THR A 428 0.19 -2.84 26.53
C THR A 428 -0.68 -1.60 26.20
N PRO A 429 -0.30 -0.39 26.64
CA PRO A 429 -1.10 0.82 26.39
C PRO A 429 -1.24 1.07 24.89
N GLY A 430 -2.47 1.36 24.46
CA GLY A 430 -2.77 1.68 23.06
C GLY A 430 -2.65 0.53 22.06
N PHE A 431 -2.48 -0.72 22.51
CA PHE A 431 -2.58 -1.91 21.66
C PHE A 431 -4.01 -2.10 21.16
N ALA A 432 -4.18 -2.45 19.88
CA ALA A 432 -5.45 -2.91 19.33
C ALA A 432 -5.63 -4.42 19.57
N GLY A 433 -6.84 -4.94 19.33
CA GLY A 433 -7.13 -6.38 19.52
C GLY A 433 -6.23 -7.29 18.68
N ALA A 434 -5.90 -6.89 17.45
CA ALA A 434 -4.96 -7.62 16.60
C ALA A 434 -3.53 -7.66 17.17
N ASP A 435 -3.07 -6.60 17.84
CA ASP A 435 -1.74 -6.55 18.45
C ASP A 435 -1.66 -7.50 19.66
N LEU A 436 -2.73 -7.59 20.45
CA LEU A 436 -2.86 -8.53 21.56
C LEU A 436 -2.94 -9.99 21.09
N ALA A 437 -3.68 -10.25 20.00
CA ALA A 437 -3.71 -11.57 19.37
C ALA A 437 -2.31 -11.99 18.89
N ASN A 438 -1.55 -11.05 18.29
CA ASN A 438 -0.18 -11.28 17.87
C ASN A 438 0.78 -11.50 19.06
N LEU A 439 0.60 -10.77 20.17
CA LEU A 439 1.36 -10.96 21.41
C LEU A 439 1.20 -12.39 21.96
N VAL A 440 -0.04 -12.90 22.05
CA VAL A 440 -0.29 -14.28 22.53
C VAL A 440 0.32 -15.32 21.59
N ASN A 441 0.22 -15.11 20.28
CA ASN A 441 0.86 -15.97 19.29
C ASN A 441 2.40 -15.96 19.42
N GLU A 442 3.02 -14.78 19.60
CA GLU A 442 4.46 -14.65 19.81
C GLU A 442 4.92 -15.29 21.13
N ALA A 443 4.15 -15.17 22.22
CA ALA A 443 4.42 -15.87 23.47
C ALA A 443 4.38 -17.39 23.29
N THR A 444 3.43 -17.89 22.50
CA THR A 444 3.31 -19.32 22.14
C THR A 444 4.54 -19.79 21.36
N LEU A 445 5.01 -19.00 20.39
CA LEU A 445 6.21 -19.29 19.61
C LEU A 445 7.51 -19.22 20.43
N LEU A 446 7.58 -18.36 21.45
CA LEU A 446 8.70 -18.27 22.38
C LEU A 446 8.73 -19.44 23.35
N ALA A 447 7.60 -19.78 23.98
CA ALA A 447 7.45 -20.95 24.86
C ALA A 447 7.81 -22.25 24.10
N ALA A 448 7.28 -22.44 22.89
CA ALA A 448 7.60 -23.59 22.05
C ALA A 448 9.10 -23.66 21.66
N ARG A 449 9.75 -22.50 21.42
CA ARG A 449 11.20 -22.45 21.16
C ARG A 449 12.04 -22.77 22.40
N ARG A 450 11.54 -22.44 23.59
CA ARG A 450 12.16 -22.77 24.88
C ARG A 450 11.82 -24.20 25.35
N SER A 451 11.00 -24.93 24.60
CA SER A 451 10.46 -26.25 24.97
C SER A 451 9.68 -26.22 26.29
N HIS A 452 9.00 -25.10 26.60
CA HIS A 452 8.05 -25.02 27.71
C HIS A 452 6.74 -25.72 27.33
N GLU A 453 6.15 -26.46 28.28
CA GLU A 453 4.82 -27.08 28.11
C GLU A 453 3.68 -26.07 28.26
N ASN A 454 3.84 -25.09 29.15
CA ASN A 454 2.91 -24.00 29.41
C ASN A 454 3.58 -22.65 29.16
N ILE A 455 2.83 -21.64 28.72
CA ILE A 455 3.33 -20.27 28.53
C ILE A 455 3.46 -19.60 29.89
N THR A 456 4.69 -19.22 30.24
CA THR A 456 5.00 -18.50 31.48
C THR A 456 4.74 -17.00 31.35
N ASN A 457 4.69 -16.28 32.47
CA ASN A 457 4.63 -14.83 32.48
C ASN A 457 5.87 -14.19 31.82
N ALA A 458 7.04 -14.84 31.91
CA ALA A 458 8.25 -14.41 31.22
C ALA A 458 8.14 -14.50 29.69
N ASP A 459 7.47 -15.53 29.17
CA ASP A 459 7.21 -15.67 27.73
C ASP A 459 6.23 -14.59 27.22
N LEU A 460 5.22 -14.23 28.01
CA LEU A 460 4.29 -13.12 27.72
C LEU A 460 4.99 -11.75 27.76
N GLU A 461 5.85 -11.51 28.76
CA GLU A 461 6.67 -10.30 28.86
C GLU A 461 7.65 -10.15 27.69
N ASP A 462 8.36 -11.22 27.31
CA ASP A 462 9.27 -11.20 26.15
C ASP A 462 8.53 -11.02 24.83
N ALA A 463 7.34 -11.61 24.69
CA ALA A 463 6.49 -11.43 23.52
C ALA A 463 5.97 -10.00 23.40
N ARG A 464 5.52 -9.40 24.51
CA ARG A 464 5.12 -7.99 24.57
C ARG A 464 6.27 -7.10 24.11
N ASP A 465 7.45 -7.25 24.69
CA ASP A 465 8.62 -6.43 24.34
C ASP A 465 9.02 -6.65 22.87
N LYS A 466 8.89 -7.88 22.34
CA LYS A 466 9.13 -8.19 20.92
C LYS A 466 8.12 -7.50 19.99
N VAL A 467 6.83 -7.46 20.35
CA VAL A 467 5.79 -6.79 19.56
C VAL A 467 5.95 -5.26 19.62
N MET A 468 6.29 -4.71 20.79
CA MET A 468 6.50 -3.27 20.96
C MET A 468 7.77 -2.74 20.27
N MET A 469 8.89 -3.49 20.35
CA MET A 469 10.24 -2.97 20.06
C MET A 469 10.95 -3.71 18.92
N GLY A 470 10.36 -4.81 18.44
CA GLY A 470 10.98 -5.72 17.49
C GLY A 470 11.87 -6.77 18.14
N ALA A 471 12.48 -7.61 17.31
CA ALA A 471 13.30 -8.73 17.76
C ALA A 471 14.60 -8.27 18.47
N GLU A 472 15.00 -9.07 19.45
CA GLU A 472 16.27 -8.99 20.18
C GLU A 472 17.47 -9.17 19.23
N ARG A 473 18.46 -8.27 19.32
CA ARG A 473 19.61 -8.25 18.41
C ARG A 473 20.82 -8.99 18.99
N LYS A 474 20.72 -10.31 19.12
CA LYS A 474 21.81 -11.20 19.61
C LYS A 474 23.15 -11.10 18.85
N SER A 475 23.15 -10.53 17.64
CA SER A 475 24.36 -10.29 16.84
C SER A 475 24.94 -8.88 16.97
N ALA A 476 24.33 -8.00 17.78
CA ALA A 476 24.87 -6.67 18.05
C ALA A 476 26.03 -6.78 19.06
N VAL A 477 27.26 -6.63 18.56
CA VAL A 477 28.44 -6.49 19.42
C VAL A 477 28.44 -5.07 19.98
N ILE A 478 27.94 -4.90 21.20
CA ILE A 478 28.02 -3.65 21.97
C ILE A 478 29.39 -3.62 22.66
N SER A 479 30.11 -2.49 22.60
CA SER A 479 31.38 -2.39 23.33
C SER A 479 31.12 -2.27 24.84
N PRO A 480 32.06 -2.69 25.71
CA PRO A 480 31.89 -2.53 27.16
C PRO A 480 31.59 -1.09 27.58
N LYS A 481 32.20 -0.09 26.92
CA LYS A 481 31.94 1.33 27.16
C LYS A 481 30.52 1.72 26.75
N ASP A 482 30.04 1.28 25.59
CA ASP A 482 28.67 1.58 25.14
C ASP A 482 27.62 0.92 26.04
N LYS A 483 27.89 -0.31 26.52
CA LYS A 483 27.04 -0.99 27.51
C LYS A 483 27.01 -0.23 28.83
N GLU A 484 28.14 0.29 29.29
CA GLU A 484 28.24 1.11 30.50
C GLU A 484 27.45 2.43 30.36
N VAL A 485 27.67 3.19 29.28
CA VAL A 485 26.95 4.45 28.98
C VAL A 485 25.44 4.20 28.90
N THR A 486 25.00 3.16 28.19
CA THR A 486 23.58 2.78 28.10
C THR A 486 23.02 2.41 29.48
N SER A 487 23.81 1.76 30.34
CA SER A 487 23.37 1.40 31.70
C SER A 487 23.17 2.62 32.59
N TYR A 488 24.04 3.63 32.51
CA TYR A 488 23.84 4.91 33.21
C TYR A 488 22.66 5.71 32.65
N HIS A 489 22.48 5.71 31.33
CA HIS A 489 21.35 6.35 30.65
C HIS A 489 20.00 5.79 31.14
N GLU A 490 19.83 4.47 31.06
CA GLU A 490 18.61 3.81 31.55
C GLU A 490 18.44 3.92 33.07
N SER A 491 19.53 3.93 33.83
CA SER A 491 19.46 4.16 35.28
C SER A 491 19.02 5.58 35.63
N GLY A 492 19.41 6.58 34.83
CA GLY A 492 18.95 7.95 34.95
C GLY A 492 17.43 8.08 34.76
N HIS A 493 16.92 7.41 33.72
CA HIS A 493 15.48 7.29 33.47
C HIS A 493 14.71 6.68 34.65
N VAL A 494 15.18 5.54 35.19
CA VAL A 494 14.54 4.85 36.32
C VAL A 494 14.51 5.74 37.58
N LEU A 495 15.63 6.37 37.94
CA LEU A 495 15.72 7.16 39.17
C LEU A 495 14.89 8.45 39.08
N VAL A 496 14.95 9.16 37.95
CA VAL A 496 14.14 10.37 37.76
C VAL A 496 12.65 10.03 37.81
N ALA A 497 12.22 8.93 37.20
CA ALA A 497 10.82 8.48 37.30
C ALA A 497 10.41 8.16 38.75
N LYS A 498 11.23 7.38 39.49
CA LYS A 498 10.93 6.99 40.88
C LYS A 498 10.86 8.16 41.87
N PHE A 499 11.66 9.22 41.66
CA PHE A 499 11.69 10.39 42.55
C PHE A 499 10.83 11.59 42.07
N THR A 500 10.23 11.53 40.87
CA THR A 500 9.35 12.61 40.37
C THR A 500 7.89 12.32 40.69
N GLU A 501 7.29 13.15 41.55
CA GLU A 501 5.87 13.02 41.92
C GLU A 501 4.93 13.11 40.71
N GLY A 502 4.11 12.08 40.49
CA GLY A 502 3.17 12.02 39.37
C GLY A 502 3.73 11.41 38.10
N SER A 503 4.95 10.84 38.13
CA SER A 503 5.43 9.89 37.12
C SER A 503 4.61 8.60 37.15
N ASP A 504 4.50 7.90 36.02
CA ASP A 504 3.98 6.53 35.98
C ASP A 504 4.98 5.54 36.62
N PRO A 505 4.51 4.45 37.25
CA PRO A 505 5.39 3.48 37.88
C PRO A 505 6.25 2.73 36.85
N VAL A 506 7.57 2.73 37.08
CA VAL A 506 8.55 1.90 36.34
C VAL A 506 8.17 0.43 36.47
N HIS A 507 8.09 -0.29 35.35
CA HIS A 507 7.82 -1.74 35.29
C HIS A 507 9.10 -2.57 35.28
N LYS A 508 10.01 -2.22 34.37
CA LYS A 508 11.20 -3.00 34.01
C LYS A 508 12.19 -2.11 33.28
N VAL A 509 13.48 -2.34 33.46
CA VAL A 509 14.56 -1.70 32.69
C VAL A 509 15.43 -2.76 32.04
N THR A 510 15.88 -2.55 30.81
CA THR A 510 16.76 -3.47 30.10
C THR A 510 17.77 -2.73 29.22
N ILE A 511 18.98 -3.26 29.13
CA ILE A 511 20.06 -2.80 28.24
C ILE A 511 20.32 -3.78 27.08
N ILE A 512 19.36 -4.70 26.84
CA ILE A 512 19.43 -5.66 25.75
C ILE A 512 18.88 -4.99 24.48
N PRO A 513 19.66 -4.90 23.38
CA PRO A 513 19.27 -4.16 22.19
C PRO A 513 18.08 -4.81 21.47
N ARG A 514 16.99 -4.06 21.31
CA ARG A 514 15.77 -4.49 20.59
C ARG A 514 15.45 -3.50 19.48
N GLY A 515 15.34 -4.02 18.25
CA GLY A 515 15.08 -3.21 17.06
C GLY A 515 16.07 -2.05 16.87
N ARG A 516 15.60 -0.81 17.03
CA ARG A 516 16.39 0.42 16.93
C ARG A 516 16.94 0.93 18.27
N ALA A 517 16.45 0.42 19.40
CA ALA A 517 16.86 0.83 20.75
C ALA A 517 18.07 0.01 21.26
N LEU A 518 18.92 0.64 22.08
CA LEU A 518 20.06 0.00 22.73
C LEU A 518 19.71 -0.45 24.16
N GLY A 519 19.00 0.39 24.90
CA GLY A 519 18.29 0.06 26.13
C GLY A 519 16.85 0.60 26.08
N ILE A 520 16.06 0.26 27.09
CA ILE A 520 14.76 0.89 27.35
C ILE A 520 14.28 0.65 28.78
N THR A 521 13.66 1.69 29.34
CA THR A 521 12.85 1.62 30.55
C THR A 521 11.36 1.56 30.19
N SER A 522 10.64 0.59 30.75
CA SER A 522 9.22 0.31 30.55
C SER A 522 8.40 0.74 31.76
N TYR A 523 7.14 1.13 31.54
CA TYR A 523 6.23 1.71 32.53
C TYR A 523 4.88 0.98 32.51
N LEU A 524 4.16 0.98 33.63
CA LEU A 524 2.75 0.60 33.70
C LEU A 524 1.89 1.86 33.83
N PRO A 525 1.53 2.53 32.71
CA PRO A 525 0.68 3.71 32.78
C PRO A 525 -0.72 3.35 33.28
N GLU A 526 -1.38 4.34 33.90
CA GLU A 526 -2.81 4.28 34.19
C GLU A 526 -3.60 4.85 33.01
N ASP A 527 -4.69 4.19 32.59
CA ASP A 527 -5.58 4.71 31.53
C ASP A 527 -6.25 6.01 32.01
N LYS A 528 -5.62 7.16 31.71
CA LYS A 528 -6.08 8.51 32.06
C LYS A 528 -6.57 9.24 30.82
N HIS A 529 -7.82 9.69 30.83
CA HIS A 529 -8.40 10.50 29.74
C HIS A 529 -7.98 11.98 29.81
N THR A 530 -7.46 12.45 30.94
CA THR A 530 -7.04 13.85 31.15
C THR A 530 -5.67 13.89 31.83
N TYR A 531 -4.77 14.72 31.31
CA TYR A 531 -3.41 14.87 31.83
C TYR A 531 -3.25 16.23 32.50
N THR A 532 -2.65 16.26 33.69
CA THR A 532 -2.38 17.49 34.43
C THR A 532 -1.03 18.09 34.00
N ARG A 533 -0.86 19.41 34.16
CA ARG A 533 0.45 20.09 33.95
C ARG A 533 1.58 19.40 34.74
N LYS A 534 1.31 18.95 35.97
CA LYS A 534 2.29 18.22 36.80
C LYS A 534 2.71 16.89 36.18
N TYR A 535 1.75 16.07 35.72
CA TYR A 535 2.05 14.80 35.04
C TYR A 535 2.87 15.02 33.76
N LEU A 536 2.51 16.01 32.94
CA LEU A 536 3.23 16.28 31.68
C LEU A 536 4.66 16.78 31.93
N LEU A 537 4.87 17.65 32.92
CA LEU A 537 6.21 18.05 33.37
C LEU A 537 7.01 16.88 33.94
N ALA A 538 6.36 15.94 34.65
CA ALA A 538 7.01 14.72 35.11
C ALA A 538 7.48 13.84 33.94
N MET A 539 6.65 13.67 32.90
CA MET A 539 7.03 12.91 31.69
C MET A 539 8.17 13.56 30.90
N ILE A 540 8.21 14.91 30.81
CA ILE A 540 9.33 15.63 30.18
C ILE A 540 10.60 15.51 31.03
N THR A 541 10.51 15.68 32.35
CA THR A 541 11.64 15.51 33.29
C THR A 541 12.22 14.10 33.18
N TYR A 542 11.36 13.07 33.19
CA TYR A 542 11.72 11.67 32.99
C TYR A 542 12.46 11.46 31.65
N ALA A 543 11.93 11.95 30.52
CA ALA A 543 12.54 11.79 29.20
C ALA A 543 13.94 12.45 29.11
N LEU A 544 14.21 13.46 29.93
CA LEU A 544 15.52 14.12 30.00
C LEU A 544 16.49 13.43 30.98
N GLY A 545 16.02 12.47 31.78
CA GLY A 545 16.79 11.78 32.81
C GLY A 545 18.01 11.00 32.29
N GLY A 546 17.87 10.27 31.17
CA GLY A 546 18.99 9.52 30.59
C GLY A 546 20.13 10.42 30.11
N ARG A 547 19.80 11.53 29.44
CA ARG A 547 20.77 12.56 29.06
C ARG A 547 21.43 13.23 30.27
N ALA A 548 20.65 13.53 31.31
CA ALA A 548 21.18 14.14 32.53
C ALA A 548 22.17 13.21 33.24
N ALA A 549 21.92 11.90 33.26
CA ALA A 549 22.86 10.92 33.81
C ALA A 549 24.17 10.83 33.01
N GLU A 550 24.12 10.81 31.68
CA GLU A 550 25.33 10.86 30.84
C GLU A 550 26.18 12.10 31.14
N GLU A 551 25.55 13.27 31.22
CA GLU A 551 26.22 14.55 31.45
C GLU A 551 26.89 14.61 32.84
N ILE A 552 26.23 14.09 33.89
CA ILE A 552 26.78 14.06 35.25
C ILE A 552 27.97 13.09 35.37
N ILE A 553 27.88 11.91 34.75
CA ILE A 553 28.88 10.84 34.92
C ILE A 553 30.08 10.99 33.98
N TYR A 554 29.84 11.35 32.72
CA TYR A 554 30.89 11.38 31.68
C TYR A 554 31.29 12.79 31.26
N ASN A 555 30.51 13.84 31.59
CA ASN A 555 30.69 15.20 31.08
C ASN A 555 30.74 15.27 29.53
N GLU A 556 30.13 14.28 28.88
CA GLU A 556 29.95 14.11 27.45
C GLU A 556 28.47 13.78 27.20
N ILE A 557 27.95 14.07 25.99
CA ILE A 557 26.56 13.79 25.61
C ILE A 557 26.53 12.85 24.40
N SER A 558 25.73 11.79 24.48
CA SER A 558 25.57 10.81 23.41
C SER A 558 24.48 11.20 22.40
N THR A 559 24.44 10.48 21.28
CA THR A 559 23.33 10.54 20.32
C THR A 559 22.14 9.64 20.72
N GLY A 560 22.26 8.85 21.79
CA GLY A 560 21.21 7.95 22.27
C GLY A 560 19.95 8.69 22.70
N ALA A 561 20.10 9.81 23.40
CA ALA A 561 19.02 10.66 23.90
C ALA A 561 18.16 11.36 22.82
N GLY A 562 18.45 11.15 21.51
CA GLY A 562 17.80 11.90 20.43
C GLY A 562 16.27 11.73 20.40
N ASN A 563 15.79 10.50 20.58
CA ASN A 563 14.37 10.16 20.62
C ASN A 563 13.65 10.76 21.85
N ASP A 564 14.35 10.89 22.97
CA ASP A 564 13.76 11.35 24.23
C ASP A 564 13.70 12.88 24.27
N ILE A 565 14.69 13.56 23.66
CA ILE A 565 14.63 14.99 23.35
C ILE A 565 13.48 15.28 22.38
N GLU A 566 13.29 14.46 21.34
CA GLU A 566 12.18 14.62 20.38
C GLU A 566 10.82 14.53 21.09
N ARG A 567 10.60 13.48 21.90
CA ARG A 567 9.38 13.30 22.71
C ARG A 567 9.16 14.42 23.72
N ALA A 568 10.20 14.83 24.45
CA ALA A 568 10.12 15.94 25.40
C ALA A 568 9.74 17.25 24.70
N THR A 569 10.30 17.49 23.51
CA THR A 569 10.01 18.69 22.70
C THR A 569 8.59 18.65 22.12
N GLU A 570 8.11 17.50 21.67
CA GLU A 570 6.74 17.34 21.17
C GLU A 570 5.70 17.55 22.28
N LEU A 571 5.93 16.98 23.47
CA LEU A 571 5.07 17.19 24.64
C LEU A 571 5.07 18.65 25.10
N ALA A 572 6.24 19.29 25.20
CA ALA A 572 6.34 20.72 25.52
C ALA A 572 5.62 21.58 24.46
N ARG A 573 5.76 21.26 23.16
CA ARG A 573 5.04 21.95 22.09
C ARG A 573 3.52 21.78 22.21
N LYS A 574 3.01 20.60 22.55
CA LYS A 574 1.56 20.37 22.77
C LYS A 574 1.04 21.12 24.01
N MET A 575 1.82 21.15 25.09
CA MET A 575 1.50 21.96 26.28
C MET A 575 1.33 23.45 25.95
N VAL A 576 2.23 24.01 25.14
CA VAL A 576 2.21 25.44 24.76
C VAL A 576 1.18 25.73 23.68
N CYS A 577 1.12 24.92 22.61
CA CYS A 577 0.32 25.22 21.41
C CYS A 577 -1.09 24.63 21.41
N GLU A 578 -1.34 23.47 22.02
CA GLU A 578 -2.64 22.79 21.91
C GLU A 578 -3.46 22.85 23.22
N TRP A 579 -2.78 22.77 24.36
CA TRP A 579 -3.43 22.64 25.67
C TRP A 579 -3.43 23.92 26.50
N GLY A 580 -2.80 25.01 26.03
CA GLY A 580 -2.82 26.31 26.69
C GLY A 580 -2.22 26.30 28.10
N MET A 581 -1.22 25.43 28.36
CA MET A 581 -0.61 25.21 29.68
C MET A 581 0.60 26.13 29.97
N SER A 582 0.84 27.14 29.12
CA SER A 582 1.83 28.19 29.36
C SER A 582 1.18 29.41 29.96
N ASP A 583 1.75 29.91 31.06
CA ASP A 583 1.29 31.15 31.70
C ASP A 583 1.63 32.40 30.86
N ALA A 584 2.62 32.30 29.96
CA ALA A 584 3.06 33.39 29.09
C ALA A 584 2.25 33.49 27.78
N MET A 585 1.87 32.35 27.19
CA MET A 585 1.03 32.31 25.98
C MET A 585 -0.48 32.33 26.33
N GLY A 586 -0.85 31.89 27.53
CA GLY A 586 -2.23 31.81 27.97
C GLY A 586 -3.02 30.61 27.38
N PRO A 587 -4.32 30.52 27.68
CA PRO A 587 -5.18 29.39 27.32
C PRO A 587 -5.68 29.49 25.87
N LEU A 588 -4.76 29.55 24.90
CA LEU A 588 -5.06 29.68 23.47
C LEU A 588 -4.49 28.49 22.68
N SER A 589 -5.18 28.09 21.60
CA SER A 589 -4.71 27.06 20.67
C SER A 589 -3.98 27.71 19.49
N TYR A 590 -2.69 27.45 19.35
CA TYR A 590 -1.82 28.01 18.32
C TYR A 590 -1.59 27.02 17.18
N GLY A 591 -2.11 27.38 16.01
CA GLY A 591 -2.04 26.59 14.77
C GLY A 591 -3.18 25.59 14.63
N ALA A 592 -3.74 25.50 13.42
CA ALA A 592 -4.71 24.48 13.10
C ALA A 592 -4.10 23.07 13.24
N LYS A 593 -4.84 22.14 13.86
CA LYS A 593 -4.43 20.74 13.98
C LYS A 593 -4.02 20.16 12.63
N GLN A 594 -2.88 19.46 12.61
CA GLN A 594 -2.48 18.61 11.50
C GLN A 594 -3.46 17.44 11.35
N GLN A 595 -4.57 17.69 10.64
CA GLN A 595 -5.20 16.61 9.87
C GLN A 595 -4.18 16.15 8.82
N GLU A 596 -4.06 14.85 8.55
CA GLU A 596 -3.17 14.34 7.51
C GLU A 596 -3.65 14.77 6.12
N VAL A 597 -3.16 15.92 5.66
CA VAL A 597 -3.66 16.56 4.44
C VAL A 597 -3.04 15.94 3.18
N PHE A 598 -3.91 15.83 2.18
CA PHE A 598 -3.63 15.39 0.84
C PHE A 598 -2.52 16.23 0.18
N LEU A 599 -1.46 15.54 -0.29
CA LEU A 599 -0.25 16.07 -0.95
C LEU A 599 -0.45 17.20 -1.99
N GLY A 600 -1.65 17.35 -2.56
CA GLY A 600 -1.97 18.43 -3.49
C GLY A 600 -2.35 19.78 -2.85
N ARG A 601 -2.47 19.90 -1.52
CA ARG A 601 -2.98 21.10 -0.84
C ARG A 601 -1.95 21.84 0.02
N ASP A 602 -0.76 21.26 0.24
CA ASP A 602 0.18 21.72 1.28
C ASP A 602 1.32 22.64 0.82
N MET A 603 1.40 23.00 -0.47
CA MET A 603 2.42 23.96 -0.95
C MET A 603 2.26 25.41 -0.43
N GLY A 604 1.29 25.69 0.44
CA GLY A 604 1.00 27.06 0.88
C GLY A 604 0.13 27.20 2.13
N ARG A 605 0.23 26.29 3.12
CA ARG A 605 -0.37 26.55 4.44
C ARG A 605 0.53 27.45 5.28
N ALA A 606 0.12 28.72 5.41
CA ALA A 606 0.72 29.64 6.37
C ALA A 606 0.48 29.16 7.81
N ARG A 607 1.38 29.53 8.73
CA ARG A 607 1.12 29.42 10.17
C ARG A 607 -0.02 30.38 10.53
N ASP A 608 -1.00 29.94 11.32
CA ASP A 608 -2.14 30.79 11.74
C ASP A 608 -1.77 31.86 12.80
N TYR A 609 -0.48 32.15 12.97
CA TYR A 609 0.08 33.05 13.99
C TYR A 609 1.30 33.80 13.45
N SER A 610 1.61 34.98 14.03
CA SER A 610 2.74 35.82 13.62
C SER A 610 4.10 35.19 13.94
N GLU A 611 5.16 35.64 13.28
CA GLU A 611 6.51 35.16 13.57
C GLU A 611 6.96 35.55 15.00
N ASP A 612 6.54 36.71 15.51
CA ASP A 612 6.75 37.08 16.93
C ASP A 612 6.11 36.06 17.89
N THR A 613 4.93 35.54 17.53
CA THR A 613 4.27 34.46 18.28
C THR A 613 5.05 33.15 18.18
N ALA A 614 5.61 32.84 17.00
CA ALA A 614 6.46 31.67 16.82
C ALA A 614 7.73 31.72 17.68
N VAL A 615 8.39 32.89 17.75
CA VAL A 615 9.56 33.12 18.61
C VAL A 615 9.18 32.98 20.10
N ALA A 616 8.03 33.49 20.51
CA ALA A 616 7.54 33.34 21.88
C ALA A 616 7.25 31.86 22.25
N ILE A 617 6.62 31.10 21.34
CA ILE A 617 6.38 29.66 21.49
C ILE A 617 7.69 28.90 21.65
N ASP A 618 8.67 29.11 20.78
CA ASP A 618 9.94 28.38 20.83
C ASP A 618 10.79 28.78 22.06
N ALA A 619 10.70 30.03 22.53
CA ALA A 619 11.30 30.47 23.78
C ALA A 619 10.67 29.78 25.01
N GLU A 620 9.34 29.64 25.04
CA GLU A 620 8.62 28.96 26.12
C GLU A 620 8.88 27.45 26.13
N ILE A 621 8.89 26.79 24.97
CA ILE A 621 9.29 25.38 24.84
C ILE A 621 10.71 25.19 25.39
N LYS A 622 11.65 26.06 25.01
CA LYS A 622 13.02 26.03 25.53
C LYS A 622 13.08 26.21 27.04
N ARG A 623 12.26 27.10 27.62
CA ARG A 623 12.18 27.32 29.07
C ARG A 623 11.71 26.04 29.78
N ILE A 624 10.60 25.45 29.36
CA ILE A 624 10.02 24.23 29.95
C ILE A 624 11.04 23.07 29.91
N ILE A 625 11.69 22.84 28.76
CA ILE A 625 12.70 21.78 28.62
C ILE A 625 13.91 22.05 29.52
N SER A 626 14.36 23.30 29.62
CA SER A 626 15.52 23.66 30.45
C SER A 626 15.25 23.48 31.95
N GLU A 627 14.05 23.86 32.42
CA GLU A 627 13.61 23.65 33.80
C GLU A 627 13.49 22.16 34.13
N CYS A 628 12.91 21.35 33.24
CA CYS A 628 12.80 19.90 33.42
C CYS A 628 14.19 19.22 33.38
N MET A 629 15.10 19.67 32.52
CA MET A 629 16.49 19.18 32.48
C MET A 629 17.22 19.49 33.79
N GLN A 630 17.06 20.69 34.35
CA GLN A 630 17.69 21.05 35.60
C GLN A 630 17.12 20.23 36.77
N ASN A 631 15.80 20.07 36.85
CA ASN A 631 15.16 19.21 37.85
C ASN A 631 15.66 17.75 37.77
N ALA A 632 15.78 17.20 36.56
CA ALA A 632 16.35 15.86 36.35
C ALA A 632 17.79 15.75 36.86
N ARG A 633 18.64 16.77 36.59
CA ARG A 633 20.01 16.82 37.12
C ARG A 633 20.02 16.92 38.65
N ASP A 634 19.20 17.78 39.25
CA ASP A 634 19.17 17.98 40.70
C ASP A 634 18.75 16.69 41.44
N ILE A 635 17.78 15.95 40.90
CA ILE A 635 17.40 14.62 41.38
C ILE A 635 18.57 13.63 41.29
N LEU A 636 19.25 13.56 40.14
CA LEU A 636 20.34 12.60 39.94
C LEU A 636 21.57 12.92 40.78
N ILE A 637 21.94 14.20 40.93
CA ILE A 637 23.04 14.64 41.81
C ILE A 637 22.76 14.21 43.25
N LYS A 638 21.53 14.42 43.74
CA LYS A 638 21.10 14.00 45.09
C LYS A 638 21.17 12.48 45.31
N HIS A 639 21.04 11.68 44.23
CA HIS A 639 20.97 10.22 44.26
C HIS A 639 22.11 9.54 43.47
N THR A 640 23.29 10.18 43.41
CA THR A 640 24.45 9.72 42.62
C THR A 640 24.95 8.33 43.02
N GLU A 641 24.97 8.01 44.32
CA GLU A 641 25.35 6.67 44.81
C GLU A 641 24.35 5.59 44.36
N THR A 642 23.05 5.91 44.41
CA THR A 642 21.98 5.03 43.91
C THR A 642 22.15 4.78 42.41
N LEU A 643 22.48 5.82 41.64
CA LEU A 643 22.74 5.76 40.19
C LEU A 643 23.91 4.82 39.86
N HIS A 644 25.03 4.95 40.57
CA HIS A 644 26.18 4.05 40.40
C HIS A 644 25.87 2.60 40.76
N ARG A 645 25.08 2.33 41.81
CA ARG A 645 24.69 0.95 42.16
C ARG A 645 23.73 0.36 41.12
N LEU A 646 22.70 1.10 40.72
CA LEU A 646 21.72 0.63 39.73
C LEU A 646 22.42 0.31 38.39
N ALA A 647 23.30 1.19 37.91
CA ALA A 647 24.03 0.99 36.67
C ALA A 647 24.95 -0.25 36.72
N LYS A 648 25.69 -0.47 37.82
CA LYS A 648 26.54 -1.66 38.00
C LYS A 648 25.71 -2.96 37.96
N ILE A 649 24.61 -3.01 38.70
CA ILE A 649 23.73 -4.19 38.75
C ILE A 649 23.06 -4.43 37.38
N LEU A 650 22.72 -3.35 36.65
CA LEU A 650 22.16 -3.43 35.31
C LEU A 650 23.19 -3.93 34.28
N ILE A 651 24.48 -3.60 34.41
CA ILE A 651 25.56 -4.18 33.57
C ILE A 651 25.68 -5.69 33.79
N GLU A 652 25.55 -6.15 35.04
CA GLU A 652 25.66 -7.58 35.41
C GLU A 652 24.43 -8.41 35.00
N LYS A 653 23.21 -7.93 35.29
CA LYS A 653 21.96 -8.66 35.05
C LYS A 653 21.31 -8.40 33.68
N GLU A 654 21.70 -7.32 33.01
CA GLU A 654 21.18 -6.82 31.72
C GLU A 654 19.69 -6.42 31.70
N THR A 655 18.89 -6.86 32.68
CA THR A 655 17.48 -6.50 32.88
C THR A 655 17.16 -6.50 34.38
N LEU A 656 16.37 -5.54 34.85
CA LEU A 656 15.87 -5.47 36.23
C LEU A 656 14.36 -5.22 36.24
N SER A 657 13.67 -5.96 37.10
CA SER A 657 12.24 -5.76 37.41
C SER A 657 12.01 -4.64 38.42
N ASN A 658 10.79 -4.09 38.48
CA ASN A 658 10.37 -3.11 39.48
C ASN A 658 10.75 -3.50 40.92
N GLU A 659 10.51 -4.75 41.32
CA GLU A 659 10.86 -5.23 42.67
C GLU A 659 12.37 -5.21 42.95
N GLU A 660 13.20 -5.49 41.94
CA GLU A 660 14.66 -5.45 42.08
C GLU A 660 15.17 -4.00 42.13
N ILE A 661 14.59 -3.12 41.32
CA ILE A 661 14.86 -1.67 41.37
C ILE A 661 14.56 -1.13 42.77
N ASP A 662 13.39 -1.46 43.33
CA ASP A 662 12.97 -0.94 44.64
C ASP A 662 13.82 -1.49 45.79
N ARG A 663 14.33 -2.73 45.69
CA ARG A 663 15.34 -3.24 46.64
C ARG A 663 16.65 -2.44 46.57
N VAL A 664 17.17 -2.17 45.37
CA VAL A 664 18.43 -1.41 45.17
C VAL A 664 18.32 0.05 45.64
N ILE A 665 17.12 0.64 45.57
CA ILE A 665 16.82 1.98 46.10
C ILE A 665 16.66 1.93 47.63
N ALA A 666 15.96 0.94 48.18
CA ALA A 666 15.75 0.80 49.63
C ALA A 666 17.04 0.54 50.41
N ASP A 667 18.00 -0.19 49.82
CA ASP A 667 19.33 -0.45 50.40
C ASP A 667 20.18 0.83 50.59
N ASP A 668 19.76 2.00 50.06
CA ASP A 668 20.41 3.31 50.30
C ASP A 668 19.95 4.01 51.59
N GLY A 669 19.10 3.38 52.40
CA GLY A 669 18.61 3.94 53.66
C GLY A 669 17.54 5.03 53.52
N ASN A 670 17.20 5.45 52.29
CA ASN A 670 16.01 6.28 52.03
C ASN A 670 14.79 5.38 51.83
N ALA A 671 14.01 5.21 52.90
CA ALA A 671 12.73 4.51 52.85
C ALA A 671 11.70 5.31 52.04
N VAL A 672 11.70 5.12 50.71
CA VAL A 672 10.58 5.53 49.85
C VAL A 672 9.39 4.65 50.24
N SER A 673 8.34 5.28 50.78
CA SER A 673 7.09 4.57 51.09
C SER A 673 6.53 3.92 49.82
N PRO A 674 6.08 2.65 49.86
CA PRO A 674 5.56 1.99 48.67
C PRO A 674 4.40 2.79 48.10
N SER A 675 4.50 3.16 46.82
CA SER A 675 3.40 3.79 46.09
C SER A 675 2.18 2.87 46.11
N ALA A 676 1.02 3.41 46.50
CA ALA A 676 -0.20 2.63 46.68
C ALA A 676 -0.60 1.82 45.43
N ALA A 677 -1.17 0.64 45.67
CA ALA A 677 -1.47 -0.41 44.69
C ALA A 677 -2.77 -0.19 43.87
#